data_AF-A0A523PLZ0-F1
#
_entry.id   AF-A0A523PLZ0-F1
#
_cell.length_a   1.000
_cell.length_b   1.000
_cell.length_c   1.000
_cell.angle_alpha   90.00
_cell.angle_beta   90.00
_cell.angle_gamma   90.00
#
_symmetry.space_group_name_H-M   'P 1'
#
loop_
_entity.id
_entity.type
_entity.pdbx_description
1 polymer ?
#
loop_
_entity_poly.entity_id
_entity_poly.type
_entity_poly.pdbx_seq_one_letter_code
_entity_poly.pdbx_strand_id
1 'polypeptide(L)'
;MRPIPSSALAACLLPVLLFASTREEPEVPDFWRLVRSAVAKGGAEPEFDAVLAHMAGIVPGRVGVAHCLARVDLGLARPWTPPAMAEELRALLERPALKRRGARFEGLTKGVADWLDLADYEDPAATSAHAGLAELDGLWDEVADPERSGVPLLEALSAFMELAHVLLEEALAGLDETARSTLFEGHTGFCEAWYRGHFPDAGTTTAQDLELEAFKVLLVLPDDPRGLVLSVADGLLRLAEPEFVDGLRRRLGRVDEDVAGEEYGADVLAVVGDAPRNRVILTGRKGSSHANAAALVIDLGGDDRYERAAVVDSPDMLVSVAIDLGGDDVYTSERPGPAYALGGVALLVDRAGEDRYVSKRLGQAASALGFAALVDLAGDDEYTAEDYVQGHSVAGVALLYDMGGDDTYSAWAYAQGAGIAYGLSALIDGAGNDRYLADLHWPDTYGNSGPDVYHGASQGYCTGLRSDIGGGIAALLDLGDGADRYQAGSFSQGGGYYYSFGLMFDGGGDDENFGSRYAQGFGVHQGIGVRWDAAGDDTYTCRSVAHTGMSWDEGVGYLLEDGGDDIYRTGGLSCGGAAQTGVAVCIDMDGADTYATGGQSQGGTGGFEYHDKPALGVLLDLGGDKDERTMKDRSDATLRVSPGVEVFLDTKAKNFRSALRSKELRGSHR
;
A
#
# COMPACT_ATOMS: atom_id res chain seq x y z
N MET A 1 -21.86 13.86 30.11
CA MET A 1 -21.28 15.15 29.68
C MET A 1 -20.64 15.89 30.85
N ARG A 2 -19.30 15.78 30.91
CA ARG A 2 -18.37 16.77 31.47
C ARG A 2 -17.25 16.88 30.41
N PRO A 3 -16.78 18.08 30.03
CA PRO A 3 -15.67 18.18 29.10
C PRO A 3 -14.39 17.74 29.81
N ILE A 4 -13.62 16.86 29.17
CA ILE A 4 -12.25 16.54 29.58
C ILE A 4 -11.38 17.76 29.20
N PRO A 5 -10.45 18.20 30.07
CA PRO A 5 -9.68 19.40 29.83
C PRO A 5 -8.68 19.20 28.68
N SER A 6 -8.63 20.21 27.81
CA SER A 6 -7.77 20.39 26.62
C SER A 6 -6.27 20.50 26.91
N SER A 7 -5.80 20.00 28.06
CA SER A 7 -4.42 20.16 28.52
C SER A 7 -3.50 18.96 28.28
N ALA A 8 -4.01 17.85 27.75
CA ALA A 8 -3.18 16.69 27.36
C ALA A 8 -2.72 16.76 25.89
N LEU A 9 -3.49 17.39 25.00
CA LEU A 9 -3.11 17.57 23.58
C LEU A 9 -2.13 18.73 23.32
N ALA A 10 -2.00 19.67 24.26
CA ALA A 10 -1.26 20.92 24.02
C ALA A 10 0.25 20.85 24.37
N ALA A 11 0.75 19.74 24.90
CA ALA A 11 2.12 19.65 25.43
C ALA A 11 3.13 18.99 24.47
N CYS A 12 2.70 18.48 23.31
CA CYS A 12 3.57 17.79 22.35
C CYS A 12 4.02 18.68 21.17
N LEU A 13 3.77 19.99 21.24
CA LEU A 13 4.16 20.95 20.21
C LEU A 13 5.58 21.49 20.48
N LEU A 14 6.52 21.00 19.67
CA LEU A 14 7.91 21.41 19.40
C LEU A 14 9.05 20.73 20.21
N PRO A 15 10.11 20.21 19.53
CA PRO A 15 10.57 20.62 18.20
C PRO A 15 10.68 19.47 17.16
N VAL A 16 9.69 19.33 16.27
CA VAL A 16 9.86 18.62 14.96
C VAL A 16 10.17 19.66 13.88
N LEU A 17 11.28 20.39 14.05
CA LEU A 17 11.72 21.41 13.09
C LEU A 17 13.18 21.22 12.65
N LEU A 18 13.77 20.04 12.84
CA LEU A 18 15.18 19.80 12.54
C LEU A 18 15.52 18.53 11.74
N PHE A 19 14.54 17.86 11.14
CA PHE A 19 14.80 16.83 10.11
C PHE A 19 14.25 17.23 8.74
N ALA A 20 14.55 18.47 8.32
CA ALA A 20 14.72 18.70 6.90
C ALA A 20 16.07 18.07 6.53
N SER A 21 16.06 16.82 6.08
CA SER A 21 17.22 16.27 5.39
C SER A 21 17.63 17.27 4.31
N THR A 22 18.93 17.52 4.17
CA THR A 22 19.53 18.47 3.22
C THR A 22 19.40 18.00 1.77
N ARG A 23 18.27 17.39 1.39
CA ARG A 23 17.95 17.04 0.02
C ARG A 23 17.85 18.35 -0.77
N GLU A 24 18.66 18.47 -1.83
CA GLU A 24 18.55 19.56 -2.80
C GLU A 24 17.09 19.74 -3.22
N GLU A 25 16.65 20.98 -3.45
CA GLU A 25 15.28 21.20 -3.91
C GLU A 25 15.04 20.35 -5.17
N PRO A 26 14.00 19.47 -5.18
CA PRO A 26 13.76 18.61 -6.33
C PRO A 26 13.58 19.47 -7.57
N GLU A 27 14.36 19.16 -8.60
CA GLU A 27 14.31 19.88 -9.87
C GLU A 27 12.88 19.79 -10.42
N VAL A 28 12.33 20.92 -10.88
CA VAL A 28 11.00 20.95 -11.47
C VAL A 28 10.99 20.06 -12.73
N PRO A 29 10.13 19.02 -12.80
CA PRO A 29 10.15 18.05 -13.89
C PRO A 29 9.67 18.65 -15.22
N ASP A 30 10.06 18.03 -16.34
CA ASP A 30 9.80 18.57 -17.67
C ASP A 30 8.29 18.67 -18.00
N PHE A 31 7.45 17.75 -17.53
CA PHE A 31 5.99 17.86 -17.68
C PHE A 31 5.45 19.10 -16.95
N TRP A 32 5.96 19.42 -15.77
CA TRP A 32 5.51 20.60 -15.02
C TRP A 32 5.99 21.90 -15.65
N ARG A 33 7.19 21.90 -16.25
CA ARG A 33 7.65 23.02 -17.09
C ARG A 33 6.75 23.23 -18.30
N LEU A 34 6.24 22.14 -18.87
CA LEU A 34 5.28 22.17 -19.97
C LEU A 34 3.96 22.82 -19.53
N VAL A 35 3.40 22.38 -18.39
CA VAL A 35 2.19 22.98 -17.79
C VAL A 35 2.37 24.47 -17.54
N ARG A 36 3.47 24.89 -16.89
CA ARG A 36 3.76 26.31 -16.66
C ARG A 36 3.86 27.11 -17.95
N SER A 37 4.46 26.54 -18.99
CA SER A 37 4.58 27.19 -20.30
C SER A 37 3.22 27.32 -20.99
N ALA A 38 2.36 26.30 -20.87
CA ALA A 38 0.98 26.32 -21.36
C ALA A 38 0.15 27.41 -20.66
N VAL A 39 0.17 27.43 -19.33
CA VAL A 39 -0.50 28.45 -18.50
C VAL A 39 -0.05 29.85 -18.87
N ALA A 40 1.27 30.07 -19.01
CA ALA A 40 1.81 31.38 -19.39
C ALA A 40 1.36 31.84 -20.77
N LYS A 41 1.27 30.91 -21.72
CA LYS A 41 0.72 31.21 -23.04
C LYS A 41 -0.78 31.51 -23.00
N GLY A 42 -1.50 30.84 -22.10
CA GLY A 42 -2.92 31.06 -21.85
C GLY A 42 -3.25 32.37 -21.11
N GLY A 43 -2.27 32.99 -20.47
CA GLY A 43 -2.46 34.18 -19.63
C GLY A 43 -3.16 33.88 -18.31
N ALA A 44 -3.01 32.67 -17.78
CA ALA A 44 -3.63 32.21 -16.53
C ALA A 44 -2.62 32.07 -15.37
N GLU A 45 -1.43 32.71 -15.48
CA GLU A 45 -0.42 32.64 -14.41
C GLU A 45 -0.93 33.13 -13.04
N PRO A 46 -1.71 34.24 -12.94
CA PRO A 46 -2.17 34.71 -11.62
C PRO A 46 -3.04 33.69 -10.89
N GLU A 47 -3.96 33.05 -11.60
CA GLU A 47 -4.81 32.00 -11.06
C GLU A 47 -3.99 30.75 -10.71
N PHE A 48 -3.07 30.33 -11.58
CA PHE A 48 -2.18 29.19 -11.34
C PHE A 48 -1.29 29.39 -10.10
N ASP A 49 -0.63 30.54 -10.00
CA ASP A 49 0.20 30.89 -8.84
C ASP A 49 -0.64 30.98 -7.56
N ALA A 50 -1.91 31.41 -7.64
CA ALA A 50 -2.82 31.41 -6.50
C ALA A 50 -3.17 29.99 -6.03
N VAL A 51 -3.36 29.03 -6.94
CA VAL A 51 -3.53 27.61 -6.58
C VAL A 51 -2.27 27.09 -5.89
N LEU A 52 -1.09 27.30 -6.47
CA LEU A 52 0.15 26.78 -5.89
C LEU A 52 0.48 27.40 -4.53
N ALA A 53 0.22 28.70 -4.37
CA ALA A 53 0.38 29.38 -3.08
C ALA A 53 -0.58 28.83 -2.03
N HIS A 54 -1.82 28.48 -2.43
CA HIS A 54 -2.79 27.83 -1.56
C HIS A 54 -2.33 26.44 -1.14
N MET A 55 -1.94 25.59 -2.10
CA MET A 55 -1.45 24.24 -1.84
C MET A 55 -0.24 24.24 -0.89
N ALA A 56 0.72 25.14 -1.10
CA ALA A 56 1.87 25.33 -0.21
C ALA A 56 1.47 25.77 1.22
N GLY A 57 0.29 26.36 1.39
CA GLY A 57 -0.28 26.79 2.66
C GLY A 57 -1.02 25.69 3.44
N ILE A 58 -1.37 24.56 2.81
CA ILE A 58 -2.15 23.47 3.44
C ILE A 58 -1.41 22.90 4.65
N VAL A 59 -0.13 22.55 4.47
CA VAL A 59 0.68 21.92 5.51
C VAL A 59 0.84 22.83 6.74
N PRO A 60 1.36 24.07 6.61
CA PRO A 60 1.48 24.97 7.77
C PRO A 60 0.12 25.46 8.31
N GLY A 61 -0.94 25.39 7.51
CA GLY A 61 -2.30 25.80 7.88
C GLY A 61 -3.17 24.70 8.49
N ARG A 62 -2.68 23.45 8.58
CA ARG A 62 -3.39 22.29 9.12
C ARG A 62 -3.84 22.52 10.57
N VAL A 63 -5.10 22.17 10.87
CA VAL A 63 -5.68 22.26 12.22
C VAL A 63 -6.34 20.93 12.58
N GLY A 64 -6.09 20.44 13.80
CA GLY A 64 -6.78 19.27 14.36
C GLY A 64 -6.18 17.91 14.02
N VAL A 65 -5.20 17.86 13.11
CA VAL A 65 -4.49 16.62 12.74
C VAL A 65 -3.15 16.56 13.45
N ALA A 66 -2.93 15.51 14.24
CA ALA A 66 -1.80 15.40 15.16
C ALA A 66 -0.42 15.38 14.45
N HIS A 67 -0.34 14.76 13.28
CA HIS A 67 0.88 14.58 12.48
C HIS A 67 0.52 14.08 11.07
N CYS A 68 1.40 14.23 10.08
CA CYS A 68 1.33 13.51 8.80
C CYS A 68 2.74 13.15 8.34
N LEU A 69 2.85 12.18 7.44
CA LEU A 69 4.14 11.76 6.89
C LEU A 69 4.77 12.88 6.04
N ALA A 70 6.08 13.09 6.18
CA ALA A 70 6.81 14.17 5.54
C ALA A 70 6.72 14.12 4.00
N ARG A 71 6.65 12.92 3.42
CA ARG A 71 6.44 12.72 1.96
C ARG A 71 5.04 13.14 1.51
N VAL A 72 4.02 12.86 2.31
CA VAL A 72 2.65 13.33 2.03
C VAL A 72 2.60 14.86 2.08
N ASP A 73 3.21 15.46 3.11
CA ASP A 73 3.29 16.91 3.24
C ASP A 73 4.03 17.55 2.05
N LEU A 74 5.11 16.93 1.59
CA LEU A 74 5.83 17.36 0.39
C LEU A 74 4.95 17.33 -0.85
N GLY A 75 4.27 16.21 -1.12
CA GLY A 75 3.42 16.06 -2.30
C GLY A 75 2.23 17.00 -2.34
N LEU A 76 1.65 17.34 -1.17
CA LEU A 76 0.58 18.33 -1.08
C LEU A 76 1.11 19.76 -1.31
N ALA A 77 2.20 20.14 -0.65
CA ALA A 77 2.76 21.47 -0.78
C ALA A 77 3.42 21.72 -2.15
N ARG A 78 3.83 20.65 -2.83
CA ARG A 78 4.52 20.68 -4.13
C ARG A 78 3.86 19.65 -5.05
N PRO A 79 2.70 19.96 -5.65
CA PRO A 79 1.89 18.98 -6.37
C PRO A 79 2.54 18.41 -7.64
N TRP A 80 3.76 18.81 -8.01
CA TRP A 80 4.55 18.24 -9.11
C TRP A 80 5.51 17.11 -8.70
N THR A 81 5.64 16.81 -7.40
CA THR A 81 6.49 15.71 -6.90
C THR A 81 5.86 14.31 -6.89
N PRO A 82 4.52 14.11 -6.87
CA PRO A 82 3.94 12.77 -6.76
C PRO A 82 4.44 11.73 -7.77
N PRO A 83 4.67 12.03 -9.07
CA PRO A 83 5.24 11.04 -9.99
C PRO A 83 6.62 10.51 -9.56
N ALA A 84 7.51 11.38 -9.07
CA ALA A 84 8.83 10.96 -8.58
C ALA A 84 8.72 10.18 -7.25
N MET A 85 7.73 10.51 -6.42
CA MET A 85 7.43 9.76 -5.20
C MET A 85 6.90 8.35 -5.54
N ALA A 86 6.05 8.23 -6.55
CA ALA A 86 5.56 6.96 -7.05
C ALA A 86 6.71 6.09 -7.58
N GLU A 87 7.61 6.65 -8.38
CA GLU A 87 8.83 5.97 -8.84
C GLU A 87 9.72 5.52 -7.67
N GLU A 88 9.93 6.38 -6.66
CA GLU A 88 10.70 6.03 -5.45
C GLU A 88 10.05 4.87 -4.67
N LEU A 89 8.73 4.90 -4.50
CA LEU A 89 8.00 3.85 -3.77
C LEU A 89 8.00 2.54 -4.54
N ARG A 90 7.69 2.56 -5.84
CA ARG A 90 7.75 1.39 -6.72
C ARG A 90 9.15 0.77 -6.67
N ALA A 91 10.20 1.57 -6.89
CA ALA A 91 11.58 1.10 -6.88
C ALA A 91 12.07 0.60 -5.51
N LEU A 92 11.39 0.92 -4.41
CA LEU A 92 11.64 0.34 -3.10
C LEU A 92 10.97 -1.03 -2.98
N LEU A 93 9.68 -1.11 -3.33
CA LEU A 93 8.83 -2.28 -3.14
C LEU A 93 9.05 -3.36 -4.20
N GLU A 94 9.45 -3.04 -5.43
CA GLU A 94 9.70 -4.03 -6.50
C GLU A 94 10.99 -4.83 -6.25
N ARG A 95 11.92 -4.34 -5.40
CA ARG A 95 13.27 -4.93 -5.27
C ARG A 95 13.25 -6.41 -4.90
N PRO A 96 12.42 -6.88 -3.95
CA PRO A 96 12.35 -8.29 -3.61
C PRO A 96 11.81 -9.16 -4.76
N ALA A 97 10.98 -8.59 -5.64
CA ALA A 97 10.44 -9.26 -6.82
C ALA A 97 11.45 -9.43 -7.95
N LEU A 98 12.41 -8.50 -8.08
CA LEU A 98 13.44 -8.59 -9.11
C LEU A 98 14.37 -9.80 -8.89
N LYS A 99 14.46 -10.70 -9.89
CA LYS A 99 15.37 -11.86 -9.93
C LYS A 99 16.85 -11.44 -9.90
N ARG A 100 17.39 -11.09 -8.73
CA ARG A 100 18.82 -10.79 -8.50
C ARG A 100 19.47 -11.89 -7.65
N ARG A 101 20.77 -12.13 -7.86
CA ARG A 101 21.58 -12.98 -6.97
C ARG A 101 21.83 -12.22 -5.67
N GLY A 102 21.52 -12.81 -4.52
CA GLY A 102 21.79 -12.23 -3.20
C GLY A 102 20.55 -12.16 -2.32
N ALA A 103 20.52 -11.18 -1.41
CA ALA A 103 19.43 -10.94 -0.49
C ALA A 103 18.28 -10.16 -1.18
N ARG A 104 17.06 -10.72 -1.21
CA ARG A 104 15.85 -10.13 -1.80
C ARG A 104 15.38 -8.91 -1.03
N PHE A 105 15.45 -8.93 0.30
CA PHE A 105 14.85 -7.90 1.15
C PHE A 105 15.84 -6.82 1.61
N GLU A 106 17.05 -6.81 1.07
CA GLU A 106 18.11 -5.87 1.44
C GLU A 106 17.66 -4.40 1.32
N GLY A 107 17.68 -3.69 2.45
CA GLY A 107 17.33 -2.26 2.53
C GLY A 107 15.84 -1.96 2.44
N LEU A 108 14.96 -2.97 2.36
CA LEU A 108 13.51 -2.77 2.33
C LEU A 108 13.03 -2.10 3.62
N THR A 109 13.35 -2.69 4.78
CA THR A 109 12.88 -2.18 6.08
C THR A 109 13.36 -0.77 6.37
N LYS A 110 14.62 -0.47 6.02
CA LYS A 110 15.18 0.88 6.10
C LYS A 110 14.43 1.86 5.20
N GLY A 111 14.17 1.49 3.95
CA GLY A 111 13.42 2.33 3.02
C GLY A 111 11.99 2.58 3.52
N VAL A 112 11.33 1.55 4.05
CA VAL A 112 9.99 1.66 4.66
C VAL A 112 10.03 2.57 5.90
N ALA A 113 11.02 2.42 6.78
CA ALA A 113 11.22 3.29 7.94
C ALA A 113 11.41 4.76 7.53
N ASP A 114 12.19 5.01 6.47
CA ASP A 114 12.36 6.35 5.90
C ASP A 114 11.02 6.90 5.38
N TRP A 115 10.16 6.09 4.77
CA TRP A 115 8.82 6.48 4.28
C TRP A 115 7.81 6.76 5.40
N LEU A 116 7.97 6.11 6.55
CA LEU A 116 7.12 6.24 7.72
C LEU A 116 7.65 7.22 8.77
N ASP A 117 8.74 7.93 8.48
CA ASP A 117 9.42 8.87 9.38
C ASP A 117 9.82 8.26 10.75
N LEU A 118 10.23 6.98 10.75
CA LEU A 118 10.57 6.23 11.97
C LEU A 118 12.01 6.50 12.40
N ALA A 119 12.18 7.52 13.24
CA ALA A 119 13.50 7.98 13.70
C ALA A 119 14.27 6.96 14.55
N ASP A 120 13.57 6.08 15.25
CA ASP A 120 14.16 5.07 16.16
C ASP A 120 14.47 3.73 15.46
N TYR A 121 14.38 3.67 14.12
CA TYR A 121 14.83 2.52 13.35
C TYR A 121 16.37 2.40 13.42
N GLU A 122 16.87 1.22 13.78
CA GLU A 122 18.29 0.90 13.75
C GLU A 122 18.60 -0.03 12.57
N ASP A 123 19.36 0.48 11.60
CA ASP A 123 19.80 -0.28 10.43
C ASP A 123 20.76 -1.43 10.84
N PRO A 124 20.35 -2.71 10.71
CA PRO A 124 21.20 -3.85 11.10
C PRO A 124 22.42 -4.01 10.17
N ALA A 125 22.40 -3.43 8.96
CA ALA A 125 23.55 -3.44 8.06
C ALA A 125 24.68 -2.48 8.50
N ALA A 126 24.41 -1.61 9.48
CA ALA A 126 25.42 -0.88 10.24
C ALA A 126 25.73 -1.63 11.55
N THR A 127 26.86 -1.36 12.20
CA THR A 127 27.09 -1.88 13.57
C THR A 127 26.00 -1.31 14.48
N SER A 128 24.95 -2.09 14.78
CA SER A 128 23.83 -1.67 15.62
C SER A 128 24.34 -1.26 17.00
N ALA A 129 23.79 -0.16 17.52
CA ALA A 129 24.07 0.29 18.88
C ALA A 129 23.25 -0.51 19.91
N HIS A 130 22.15 -1.13 19.48
CA HIS A 130 21.31 -2.01 20.26
C HIS A 130 21.96 -3.38 20.49
N ALA A 131 22.32 -3.67 21.74
CA ALA A 131 23.02 -4.90 22.09
C ALA A 131 22.26 -6.18 21.68
N GLY A 132 20.93 -6.18 21.82
CA GLY A 132 20.12 -7.35 21.47
C GLY A 132 19.96 -7.57 19.96
N LEU A 133 20.01 -6.51 19.13
CA LEU A 133 20.01 -6.68 17.67
C LEU A 133 21.35 -7.26 17.18
N ALA A 134 22.47 -6.81 17.78
CA ALA A 134 23.78 -7.40 17.50
C ALA A 134 23.86 -8.89 17.93
N GLU A 135 23.17 -9.27 19.01
CA GLU A 135 23.05 -10.68 19.42
C GLU A 135 22.18 -11.48 18.45
N LEU A 136 21.07 -10.90 17.97
CA LEU A 136 20.21 -11.50 16.95
C LEU A 136 20.99 -11.77 15.65
N ASP A 137 21.86 -10.86 15.23
CA ASP A 137 22.76 -11.06 14.09
C ASP A 137 23.79 -12.17 14.33
N GLY A 138 24.33 -12.28 15.54
CA GLY A 138 25.23 -13.38 15.90
C GLY A 138 24.53 -14.75 15.84
N LEU A 139 23.26 -14.83 16.28
CA LEU A 139 22.44 -16.04 16.11
C LEU A 139 22.10 -16.30 14.65
N TRP A 140 21.91 -15.26 13.83
CA TRP A 140 21.75 -15.43 12.39
C TRP A 140 22.99 -16.04 11.74
N ASP A 141 24.20 -15.63 12.11
CA ASP A 141 25.44 -16.24 11.58
C ASP A 141 25.49 -17.76 11.84
N GLU A 142 25.00 -18.18 13.02
CA GLU A 142 24.84 -19.59 13.39
C GLU A 142 23.78 -20.33 12.55
N VAL A 143 22.66 -19.66 12.26
CA VAL A 143 21.55 -20.17 11.42
C VAL A 143 21.93 -20.20 9.94
N ALA A 144 22.75 -19.26 9.48
CA ALA A 144 23.19 -19.12 8.10
C ALA A 144 24.35 -20.07 7.74
N ASP A 145 25.05 -20.62 8.73
CA ASP A 145 26.13 -21.60 8.49
C ASP A 145 25.62 -22.79 7.65
N PRO A 146 26.12 -22.97 6.41
CA PRO A 146 25.66 -24.01 5.50
C PRO A 146 25.97 -25.43 5.98
N GLU A 147 26.92 -25.58 6.91
CA GLU A 147 27.29 -26.87 7.51
C GLU A 147 26.36 -27.25 8.68
N ARG A 148 25.68 -26.27 9.30
CA ARG A 148 24.70 -26.53 10.36
C ARG A 148 23.43 -27.14 9.77
N SER A 149 23.05 -28.30 10.31
CA SER A 149 21.99 -29.16 9.76
C SER A 149 21.32 -30.00 10.86
N GLY A 150 20.17 -30.57 10.56
CA GLY A 150 19.39 -31.41 11.49
C GLY A 150 18.95 -30.69 12.75
N VAL A 151 18.85 -31.42 13.87
CA VAL A 151 18.44 -30.88 15.19
C VAL A 151 19.29 -29.67 15.64
N PRO A 152 20.63 -29.64 15.47
CA PRO A 152 21.43 -28.46 15.80
C PRO A 152 21.06 -27.17 15.05
N LEU A 153 20.47 -27.28 13.85
CA LEU A 153 19.92 -26.14 13.13
C LEU A 153 18.57 -25.71 13.73
N LEU A 154 17.70 -26.68 14.04
CA LEU A 154 16.41 -26.40 14.69
C LEU A 154 16.58 -25.74 16.06
N GLU A 155 17.60 -26.13 16.84
CA GLU A 155 17.96 -25.50 18.11
C GLU A 155 18.45 -24.06 17.93
N ALA A 156 19.26 -23.79 16.90
CA ALA A 156 19.71 -22.43 16.59
C ALA A 156 18.54 -21.52 16.15
N LEU A 157 17.64 -22.06 15.33
CA LEU A 157 16.40 -21.38 14.95
C LEU A 157 15.52 -21.09 16.17
N SER A 158 15.33 -22.06 17.07
CA SER A 158 14.55 -21.88 18.30
C SER A 158 15.09 -20.74 19.17
N ALA A 159 16.42 -20.65 19.33
CA ALA A 159 17.06 -19.55 20.05
C ALA A 159 16.91 -18.19 19.32
N PHE A 160 17.05 -18.19 18.00
CA PHE A 160 16.86 -17.00 17.16
C PHE A 160 15.44 -16.44 17.27
N MET A 161 14.43 -17.31 17.22
CA MET A 161 13.03 -16.92 17.38
C MET A 161 12.72 -16.38 18.78
N GLU A 162 13.24 -17.02 19.84
CA GLU A 162 13.04 -16.55 21.22
C GLU A 162 13.64 -15.15 21.43
N LEU A 163 14.84 -14.88 20.89
CA LEU A 163 15.45 -13.56 21.03
C LEU A 163 14.67 -12.49 20.24
N ALA A 164 14.18 -12.82 19.04
CA ALA A 164 13.32 -11.92 18.28
C ALA A 164 12.04 -11.57 19.07
N HIS A 165 11.42 -12.56 19.72
CA HIS A 165 10.28 -12.32 20.61
C HIS A 165 10.63 -11.38 21.77
N VAL A 166 11.74 -11.60 22.46
CA VAL A 166 12.18 -10.75 23.59
C VAL A 166 12.38 -9.30 23.16
N LEU A 167 12.97 -9.06 21.97
CA LEU A 167 13.14 -7.72 21.43
C LEU A 167 11.81 -7.04 21.07
N LEU A 168 10.82 -7.82 20.64
CA LEU A 168 9.46 -7.31 20.39
C LEU A 168 8.72 -7.01 21.70
N GLU A 169 8.97 -7.78 22.77
CA GLU A 169 8.47 -7.41 24.10
C GLU A 169 9.05 -6.09 24.58
N GLU A 170 10.35 -5.86 24.32
CA GLU A 170 11.03 -4.58 24.59
C GLU A 170 10.42 -3.43 23.77
N ALA A 171 10.15 -3.63 22.48
CA ALA A 171 9.48 -2.61 21.64
C ALA A 171 8.12 -2.18 22.22
N LEU A 172 7.37 -3.12 22.78
CA LEU A 172 6.06 -2.86 23.39
C LEU A 172 6.12 -2.44 24.86
N ALA A 173 7.31 -2.26 25.45
CA ALA A 173 7.46 -1.96 26.87
C ALA A 173 6.98 -0.55 27.26
N GLY A 174 6.96 0.39 26.32
CA GLY A 174 6.43 1.75 26.51
C GLY A 174 4.90 1.83 26.57
N LEU A 175 4.21 0.79 26.08
CA LEU A 175 2.75 0.74 26.09
C LEU A 175 2.22 0.38 27.48
N ASP A 176 1.33 1.21 28.03
CA ASP A 176 0.62 0.90 29.27
C ASP A 176 -0.40 -0.25 29.08
N GLU A 177 -0.97 -0.73 30.18
CA GLU A 177 -1.93 -1.84 30.17
C GLU A 177 -3.15 -1.58 29.27
N THR A 178 -3.60 -0.32 29.18
CA THR A 178 -4.75 0.06 28.34
C THR A 178 -4.38 0.05 26.87
N ALA A 179 -3.21 0.59 26.53
CA ALA A 179 -2.68 0.58 25.17
C ALA A 179 -2.42 -0.85 24.68
N ARG A 180 -1.85 -1.72 25.53
CA ARG A 180 -1.65 -3.14 25.21
C ARG A 180 -2.97 -3.88 25.01
N SER A 181 -3.96 -3.68 25.89
CA SER A 181 -5.30 -4.26 25.70
C SER A 181 -5.94 -3.77 24.39
N THR A 182 -5.83 -2.47 24.09
CA THR A 182 -6.35 -1.91 22.84
C THR A 182 -5.68 -2.54 21.60
N LEU A 183 -4.36 -2.75 21.65
CA LEU A 183 -3.61 -3.39 20.56
C LEU A 183 -4.05 -4.85 20.33
N PHE A 184 -4.08 -5.67 21.39
CA PHE A 184 -4.33 -7.11 21.26
C PHE A 184 -5.81 -7.48 21.13
N GLU A 185 -6.73 -6.68 21.68
CA GLU A 185 -8.16 -7.01 21.73
C GLU A 185 -9.01 -6.06 20.84
N GLY A 186 -8.51 -4.87 20.51
CA GLY A 186 -9.29 -3.81 19.90
C GLY A 186 -9.33 -3.78 18.37
N HIS A 187 -8.38 -4.41 17.66
CA HIS A 187 -8.25 -4.24 16.20
C HIS A 187 -9.50 -4.69 15.42
N THR A 188 -10.10 -5.82 15.78
CA THR A 188 -11.35 -6.29 15.13
C THR A 188 -12.51 -5.33 15.38
N GLY A 189 -12.65 -4.82 16.61
CA GLY A 189 -13.68 -3.83 16.96
C GLY A 189 -13.48 -2.52 16.21
N PHE A 190 -12.22 -2.05 16.13
CA PHE A 190 -11.84 -0.89 15.33
C PHE A 190 -12.28 -1.04 13.87
N CYS A 191 -11.97 -2.15 13.21
CA CYS A 191 -12.37 -2.40 11.82
C CYS A 191 -13.90 -2.34 11.65
N GLU A 192 -14.67 -2.95 12.56
CA GLU A 192 -16.14 -2.87 12.49
C GLU A 192 -16.66 -1.44 12.73
N ALA A 193 -16.12 -0.74 13.73
CA ALA A 193 -16.49 0.63 14.07
C ALA A 193 -16.14 1.61 12.95
N TRP A 194 -14.92 1.51 12.42
CA TRP A 194 -14.41 2.32 11.31
C TRP A 194 -15.34 2.22 10.10
N TYR A 195 -15.69 1.00 9.73
CA TYR A 195 -16.61 0.77 8.63
C TYR A 195 -17.96 1.43 8.89
N ARG A 196 -18.63 1.13 10.00
CA ARG A 196 -19.97 1.70 10.29
C ARG A 196 -19.98 3.23 10.38
N GLY A 197 -18.90 3.82 10.87
CA GLY A 197 -18.72 5.27 10.94
C GLY A 197 -18.60 5.95 9.57
N HIS A 198 -18.20 5.21 8.52
CA HIS A 198 -18.10 5.73 7.16
C HIS A 198 -19.43 5.83 6.42
N PHE A 199 -20.51 5.19 6.91
CA PHE A 199 -21.81 5.15 6.22
C PHE A 199 -22.89 5.92 7.00
N PRO A 200 -23.51 6.97 6.39
CA PRO A 200 -24.48 7.84 7.05
C PRO A 200 -25.69 7.13 7.67
N ASP A 201 -26.11 6.00 7.07
CA ASP A 201 -27.32 5.27 7.47
C ASP A 201 -27.04 4.09 8.42
N ALA A 202 -25.77 3.70 8.60
CA ALA A 202 -25.41 2.60 9.49
C ALA A 202 -25.33 3.07 10.95
N GLY A 203 -24.75 4.26 11.17
CA GLY A 203 -24.48 4.82 12.49
C GLY A 203 -23.52 3.95 13.33
N THR A 204 -22.82 4.58 14.26
CA THR A 204 -22.03 3.87 15.27
C THR A 204 -22.80 3.77 16.58
N THR A 205 -22.59 2.68 17.32
CA THR A 205 -23.01 2.60 18.72
C THR A 205 -21.99 3.30 19.61
N THR A 206 -22.38 3.67 20.84
CA THR A 206 -21.45 4.26 21.82
C THR A 206 -20.24 3.36 22.12
N ALA A 207 -20.39 2.03 22.04
CA ALA A 207 -19.28 1.11 22.22
C ALA A 207 -18.27 1.20 21.07
N GLN A 208 -18.77 1.23 19.83
CA GLN A 208 -17.95 1.38 18.62
C GLN A 208 -17.24 2.74 18.57
N ASP A 209 -17.88 3.82 19.01
CA ASP A 209 -17.22 5.12 19.14
C ASP A 209 -16.04 5.04 20.13
N LEU A 210 -16.22 4.37 21.27
CA LEU A 210 -15.15 4.20 22.25
C LEU A 210 -14.00 3.33 21.74
N GLU A 211 -14.28 2.29 20.97
CA GLU A 211 -13.26 1.45 20.31
C GLU A 211 -12.44 2.26 19.31
N LEU A 212 -13.10 3.07 18.46
CA LEU A 212 -12.43 3.95 17.51
C LEU A 212 -11.54 4.98 18.22
N GLU A 213 -12.04 5.61 19.28
CA GLU A 213 -11.27 6.59 20.05
C GLU A 213 -10.09 5.96 20.80
N ALA A 214 -10.25 4.75 21.36
CA ALA A 214 -9.15 4.04 22.00
C ALA A 214 -8.01 3.75 21.01
N PHE A 215 -8.34 3.30 19.79
CA PHE A 215 -7.36 3.06 18.75
C PHE A 215 -6.67 4.35 18.28
N LYS A 216 -7.42 5.45 18.12
CA LYS A 216 -6.82 6.76 17.82
C LYS A 216 -5.81 7.19 18.87
N VAL A 217 -6.09 6.97 20.16
CA VAL A 217 -5.16 7.28 21.26
C VAL A 217 -3.90 6.43 21.14
N LEU A 218 -4.02 5.13 20.86
CA LEU A 218 -2.88 4.22 20.65
C LEU A 218 -1.96 4.75 19.54
N LEU A 219 -2.53 5.25 18.43
CA LEU A 219 -1.80 5.73 17.25
C LEU A 219 -1.03 7.05 17.46
N VAL A 220 -1.27 7.77 18.56
CA VAL A 220 -0.63 9.07 18.84
C VAL A 220 0.15 9.06 20.16
N LEU A 221 0.45 7.88 20.69
CA LEU A 221 1.33 7.74 21.84
C LEU A 221 2.74 8.23 21.51
N PRO A 222 3.47 8.81 22.49
CA PRO A 222 4.81 9.34 22.27
C PRO A 222 5.86 8.26 22.04
N ASP A 223 5.66 7.07 22.61
CA ASP A 223 6.57 5.94 22.45
C ASP A 223 6.11 5.10 21.25
N ASP A 224 6.82 5.21 20.13
CA ASP A 224 6.50 4.52 18.88
C ASP A 224 7.27 3.18 18.78
N PRO A 225 6.58 2.03 18.88
CA PRO A 225 7.26 0.72 18.87
C PRO A 225 7.81 0.35 17.48
N ARG A 226 7.39 1.03 16.40
CA ARG A 226 7.57 0.56 15.02
C ARG A 226 9.02 0.53 14.57
N GLY A 227 9.87 1.43 15.07
CA GLY A 227 11.29 1.48 14.71
C GLY A 227 12.01 0.16 15.06
N LEU A 228 11.85 -0.29 16.31
CA LEU A 228 12.44 -1.55 16.76
C LEU A 228 11.72 -2.77 16.14
N VAL A 229 10.39 -2.73 15.97
CA VAL A 229 9.65 -3.80 15.27
C VAL A 229 10.20 -4.01 13.85
N LEU A 230 10.45 -2.94 13.09
CA LEU A 230 11.03 -3.04 11.75
C LEU A 230 12.49 -3.53 11.75
N SER A 231 13.25 -3.18 12.79
CA SER A 231 14.63 -3.64 12.93
C SER A 231 14.68 -5.15 13.21
N VAL A 232 13.75 -5.68 14.02
CA VAL A 232 13.59 -7.12 14.24
C VAL A 232 13.05 -7.82 12.99
N ALA A 233 12.09 -7.21 12.29
CA ALA A 233 11.55 -7.73 11.03
C ALA A 233 12.64 -7.88 9.96
N ASP A 234 13.57 -6.93 9.85
CA ASP A 234 14.74 -7.03 8.96
C ASP A 234 15.56 -8.29 9.24
N GLY A 235 15.79 -8.56 10.52
CA GLY A 235 16.48 -9.77 10.94
C GLY A 235 15.75 -11.05 10.55
N LEU A 236 14.42 -11.07 10.66
CA LEU A 236 13.58 -12.23 10.36
C LEU A 236 13.34 -12.44 8.85
N LEU A 237 13.32 -11.38 8.04
CA LEU A 237 13.19 -11.46 6.58
C LEU A 237 14.31 -12.28 5.95
N ARG A 238 15.45 -12.43 6.64
CA ARG A 238 16.54 -13.31 6.23
C ARG A 238 16.12 -14.79 6.09
N LEU A 239 15.05 -15.20 6.77
CA LEU A 239 14.46 -16.54 6.63
C LEU A 239 13.74 -16.74 5.28
N ALA A 240 13.34 -15.67 4.61
CA ALA A 240 12.74 -15.70 3.27
C ALA A 240 13.79 -15.63 2.14
N GLU A 241 15.08 -15.62 2.49
CA GLU A 241 16.13 -15.46 1.48
C GLU A 241 16.32 -16.71 0.63
N PRO A 242 16.41 -16.59 -0.71
CA PRO A 242 16.42 -17.75 -1.61
C PRO A 242 17.49 -18.78 -1.27
N GLU A 243 18.71 -18.34 -0.95
CA GLU A 243 19.82 -19.24 -0.61
C GLU A 243 19.54 -20.04 0.67
N PHE A 244 18.85 -19.44 1.64
CA PHE A 244 18.46 -20.09 2.87
C PHE A 244 17.32 -21.08 2.61
N VAL A 245 16.22 -20.62 2.01
CA VAL A 245 15.01 -21.40 1.69
C VAL A 245 15.36 -22.61 0.81
N ASP A 246 16.07 -22.42 -0.30
CA ASP A 246 16.49 -23.52 -1.18
C ASP A 246 17.46 -24.50 -0.49
N GLY A 247 18.17 -24.04 0.53
CA GLY A 247 19.08 -24.85 1.35
C GLY A 247 18.38 -25.77 2.35
N LEU A 248 17.16 -25.46 2.77
CA LEU A 248 16.47 -26.14 3.88
C LEU A 248 16.26 -27.63 3.61
N ARG A 249 15.80 -28.02 2.42
CA ARG A 249 15.62 -29.44 2.04
C ARG A 249 16.89 -30.26 2.25
N ARG A 250 18.06 -29.71 1.92
CA ARG A 250 19.36 -30.40 2.09
C ARG A 250 19.74 -30.49 3.56
N ARG A 251 19.51 -29.43 4.33
CA ARG A 251 19.95 -29.29 5.73
C ARG A 251 19.06 -30.05 6.71
N LEU A 252 17.78 -30.22 6.39
CA LEU A 252 16.78 -30.80 7.31
C LEU A 252 16.20 -32.14 6.82
N GLY A 253 16.31 -32.49 5.53
CA GLY A 253 15.70 -33.70 4.96
C GLY A 253 16.28 -35.05 5.42
N ARG A 254 17.16 -35.07 6.44
CA ARG A 254 17.69 -36.29 7.08
C ARG A 254 17.29 -36.40 8.56
N VAL A 255 16.47 -35.48 9.05
CA VAL A 255 15.86 -35.60 10.38
C VAL A 255 14.83 -36.72 10.29
N ASP A 256 15.06 -37.80 11.03
CA ASP A 256 14.11 -38.91 11.17
C ASP A 256 13.06 -38.55 12.25
N GLU A 257 11.86 -39.13 12.15
CA GLU A 257 10.75 -38.92 13.11
C GLU A 257 11.21 -39.09 14.57
N ASP A 258 11.32 -37.99 15.32
CA ASP A 258 11.61 -38.01 16.76
C ASP A 258 10.49 -37.28 17.53
N VAL A 259 9.45 -38.05 17.85
CA VAL A 259 8.40 -37.83 18.88
C VAL A 259 7.34 -36.73 18.61
N ALA A 260 6.09 -37.09 18.99
CA ALA A 260 4.85 -36.29 19.12
C ALA A 260 3.86 -36.23 17.94
N GLY A 261 3.89 -37.18 17.00
CA GLY A 261 3.00 -37.23 15.82
C GLY A 261 1.47 -37.35 16.06
N GLU A 262 0.98 -37.44 17.31
CA GLU A 262 -0.46 -37.33 17.59
C GLU A 262 -0.91 -35.89 17.91
N GLU A 263 -0.05 -35.05 18.49
CA GLU A 263 -0.42 -33.68 18.92
C GLU A 263 -0.23 -32.66 17.79
N TYR A 264 0.77 -32.86 16.94
CA TYR A 264 1.22 -31.85 15.96
C TYR A 264 0.88 -32.15 14.50
N GLY A 265 0.35 -33.34 14.20
CA GLY A 265 0.04 -33.77 12.84
C GLY A 265 0.80 -35.03 12.43
N ALA A 266 0.32 -35.68 11.37
CA ALA A 266 0.74 -37.02 10.98
C ALA A 266 2.13 -37.10 10.32
N ASP A 267 2.68 -35.97 9.83
CA ASP A 267 3.99 -35.93 9.14
C ASP A 267 5.04 -35.06 9.86
N VAL A 268 4.87 -34.86 11.18
CA VAL A 268 5.84 -34.10 11.99
C VAL A 268 7.10 -34.92 12.22
N LEU A 269 8.25 -34.34 11.83
CA LEU A 269 9.56 -34.97 11.95
C LEU A 269 10.27 -34.58 13.26
N ALA A 270 10.14 -33.32 13.70
CA ALA A 270 10.74 -32.84 14.94
C ALA A 270 10.03 -31.61 15.50
N VAL A 271 10.09 -31.44 16.83
CA VAL A 271 9.68 -30.23 17.54
C VAL A 271 10.79 -29.83 18.51
N VAL A 272 11.24 -28.57 18.42
CA VAL A 272 12.26 -27.97 19.32
C VAL A 272 11.66 -26.74 19.98
N GLY A 273 12.00 -26.49 21.26
CA GLY A 273 11.40 -25.43 22.06
C GLY A 273 10.20 -25.91 22.87
N ASP A 274 9.99 -25.29 24.02
CA ASP A 274 9.01 -25.70 25.04
C ASP A 274 7.84 -24.72 25.21
N ALA A 275 7.88 -23.57 24.53
CA ALA A 275 6.85 -22.54 24.57
C ALA A 275 6.51 -22.04 23.15
N PRO A 276 5.30 -21.52 22.89
CA PRO A 276 4.92 -21.03 21.56
C PRO A 276 5.94 -20.08 20.93
N ARG A 277 6.48 -19.13 21.70
CA ARG A 277 7.50 -18.12 21.30
C ARG A 277 8.88 -18.66 20.88
N ASN A 278 9.23 -19.90 21.23
CA ASN A 278 10.48 -20.55 20.79
C ASN A 278 10.25 -21.88 20.04
N ARG A 279 8.99 -22.28 19.83
CA ARG A 279 8.65 -23.56 19.23
C ARG A 279 8.94 -23.55 17.74
N VAL A 280 9.80 -24.47 17.31
CA VAL A 280 10.12 -24.77 15.92
C VAL A 280 9.58 -26.15 15.58
N ILE A 281 8.72 -26.22 14.56
CA ILE A 281 8.12 -27.47 14.06
C ILE A 281 8.70 -27.75 12.68
N LEU A 282 9.21 -28.97 12.48
CA LEU A 282 9.63 -29.48 11.18
C LEU A 282 8.66 -30.56 10.72
N THR A 283 8.06 -30.39 9.55
CA THR A 283 7.22 -31.40 8.88
C THR A 283 7.92 -31.98 7.66
N GLY A 284 7.40 -33.11 7.18
CA GLY A 284 8.03 -33.95 6.18
C GLY A 284 7.63 -33.59 4.75
N ARG A 285 7.19 -34.60 4.00
CA ARG A 285 6.86 -34.47 2.57
C ARG A 285 5.48 -35.03 2.23
N LYS A 286 4.67 -35.28 3.25
CA LYS A 286 3.32 -35.81 3.11
C LYS A 286 2.37 -34.81 3.72
N GLY A 287 1.25 -34.60 3.03
CA GLY A 287 0.19 -33.72 3.51
C GLY A 287 -0.24 -34.01 4.96
N SER A 288 -0.39 -32.93 5.69
CA SER A 288 -0.60 -32.82 7.14
C SER A 288 -1.53 -31.63 7.43
N SER A 289 -1.67 -31.29 8.71
CA SER A 289 -2.47 -30.15 9.15
C SER A 289 -1.80 -29.42 10.30
N HIS A 290 -1.74 -28.09 10.19
CA HIS A 290 -0.94 -27.21 11.03
C HIS A 290 -1.85 -26.23 11.79
N ALA A 291 -2.30 -26.64 12.98
CA ALA A 291 -3.18 -25.82 13.83
C ALA A 291 -2.49 -25.27 15.09
N ASN A 292 -1.28 -25.74 15.39
CA ASN A 292 -0.59 -25.40 16.63
C ASN A 292 0.12 -24.04 16.53
N ALA A 293 0.06 -23.25 17.61
CA ALA A 293 0.87 -22.05 17.72
C ALA A 293 2.36 -22.40 17.80
N ALA A 294 3.16 -21.79 16.92
CA ALA A 294 4.59 -21.96 16.85
C ALA A 294 5.25 -20.66 16.35
N ALA A 295 6.46 -20.42 16.85
CA ALA A 295 7.29 -19.32 16.39
C ALA A 295 7.80 -19.58 14.97
N LEU A 296 8.09 -20.84 14.62
CA LEU A 296 8.52 -21.23 13.28
C LEU A 296 7.95 -22.60 12.89
N VAL A 297 7.34 -22.68 11.71
CA VAL A 297 7.01 -23.93 11.02
C VAL A 297 7.85 -24.01 9.75
N ILE A 298 8.53 -25.14 9.55
CA ILE A 298 9.24 -25.45 8.31
C ILE A 298 8.64 -26.74 7.75
N ASP A 299 8.03 -26.64 6.58
CA ASP A 299 7.55 -27.79 5.82
C ASP A 299 8.50 -28.10 4.66
N LEU A 300 8.78 -29.39 4.42
CA LEU A 300 9.63 -29.80 3.30
C LEU A 300 8.80 -30.14 2.04
N GLY A 301 7.47 -30.16 2.18
CA GLY A 301 6.44 -30.11 1.14
C GLY A 301 5.28 -31.09 1.35
N GLY A 302 4.43 -31.23 0.33
CA GLY A 302 3.22 -32.04 0.40
C GLY A 302 1.98 -31.15 0.39
N ASP A 303 0.80 -31.72 0.12
CA ASP A 303 -0.43 -30.93 0.05
C ASP A 303 -1.01 -30.76 1.47
N ASP A 304 -0.78 -29.59 2.04
CA ASP A 304 -0.93 -29.29 3.46
C ASP A 304 -2.08 -28.33 3.75
N ARG A 305 -2.50 -28.33 5.02
CA ARG A 305 -3.54 -27.42 5.50
C ARG A 305 -3.04 -26.64 6.70
N TYR A 306 -2.97 -25.32 6.56
CA TYR A 306 -2.56 -24.42 7.63
C TYR A 306 -3.76 -23.72 8.24
N GLU A 307 -3.92 -23.87 9.56
CA GLU A 307 -4.93 -23.16 10.35
C GLU A 307 -4.37 -21.93 11.08
N ARG A 308 -3.03 -21.84 11.20
CA ARG A 308 -2.31 -20.74 11.87
C ARG A 308 -0.95 -20.43 11.20
N ALA A 309 -0.93 -20.23 9.89
CA ALA A 309 0.28 -19.84 9.17
C ALA A 309 0.65 -18.37 9.44
N ALA A 310 1.78 -18.13 10.13
CA ALA A 310 2.30 -16.80 10.43
C ALA A 310 1.25 -15.89 11.13
N VAL A 311 0.80 -16.29 12.32
CA VAL A 311 -0.24 -15.56 13.07
C VAL A 311 0.28 -15.11 14.44
N VAL A 312 0.35 -13.80 14.62
CA VAL A 312 0.67 -13.12 15.89
C VAL A 312 -0.58 -12.38 16.40
N ASP A 313 -1.28 -13.01 17.34
CA ASP A 313 -2.54 -12.56 17.93
C ASP A 313 -2.52 -12.48 19.46
N SER A 314 -1.36 -12.70 20.08
CA SER A 314 -1.20 -12.74 21.55
C SER A 314 0.14 -12.14 21.98
N PRO A 315 0.22 -11.47 23.15
CA PRO A 315 1.47 -11.00 23.71
C PRO A 315 2.45 -12.13 24.07
N ASP A 316 1.97 -13.37 24.25
CA ASP A 316 2.81 -14.53 24.61
C ASP A 316 3.66 -15.05 23.44
N MET A 317 3.38 -14.60 22.22
CA MET A 317 4.05 -15.03 20.99
C MET A 317 4.03 -13.90 19.96
N LEU A 318 5.03 -13.03 20.04
CA LEU A 318 5.16 -11.84 19.16
C LEU A 318 5.83 -12.14 17.82
N VAL A 319 6.25 -13.38 17.57
CA VAL A 319 6.85 -13.80 16.31
C VAL A 319 6.20 -15.08 15.83
N SER A 320 5.86 -15.14 14.54
CA SER A 320 5.37 -16.37 13.90
C SER A 320 5.80 -16.40 12.44
N VAL A 321 6.51 -17.46 12.06
CA VAL A 321 7.01 -17.67 10.71
C VAL A 321 6.56 -19.03 10.21
N ALA A 322 6.11 -19.10 8.96
CA ALA A 322 5.83 -20.35 8.27
C ALA A 322 6.62 -20.36 6.95
N ILE A 323 7.35 -21.45 6.70
CA ILE A 323 8.10 -21.67 5.47
C ILE A 323 7.64 -23.00 4.90
N ASP A 324 6.89 -22.97 3.80
CA ASP A 324 6.61 -24.15 2.99
C ASP A 324 7.57 -24.20 1.77
N LEU A 325 7.94 -25.42 1.36
CA LEU A 325 8.87 -25.65 0.27
C LEU A 325 8.21 -26.27 -0.97
N GLY A 326 6.95 -26.65 -0.86
CA GLY A 326 6.02 -26.76 -1.97
C GLY A 326 4.99 -27.88 -1.82
N GLY A 327 3.88 -27.73 -2.51
CA GLY A 327 2.66 -28.54 -2.37
C GLY A 327 1.50 -27.74 -2.94
N ASP A 328 0.32 -28.34 -3.08
CA ASP A 328 -0.89 -27.56 -3.39
C ASP A 328 -1.66 -27.34 -2.08
N ASP A 329 -1.37 -26.24 -1.38
CA ASP A 329 -1.71 -26.03 0.01
C ASP A 329 -2.97 -25.18 0.22
N VAL A 330 -3.54 -25.30 1.42
CA VAL A 330 -4.66 -24.48 1.87
C VAL A 330 -4.32 -23.77 3.17
N TYR A 331 -4.12 -22.47 3.07
CA TYR A 331 -3.90 -21.56 4.18
C TYR A 331 -5.22 -20.88 4.58
N THR A 332 -5.73 -21.18 5.76
CA THR A 332 -7.06 -20.68 6.17
C THR A 332 -7.23 -20.59 7.67
N SER A 333 -8.06 -19.69 8.17
CA SER A 333 -8.37 -19.63 9.60
C SER A 333 -9.76 -19.09 9.85
N GLU A 334 -10.36 -19.48 10.98
CA GLU A 334 -11.65 -18.92 11.36
C GLU A 334 -11.53 -17.43 11.73
N ARG A 335 -10.56 -17.04 12.59
CA ARG A 335 -10.07 -15.67 12.89
C ARG A 335 -8.81 -15.72 13.79
N PRO A 336 -7.79 -14.87 13.59
CA PRO A 336 -7.43 -14.11 12.37
C PRO A 336 -6.84 -15.03 11.28
N GLY A 337 -6.81 -14.53 10.03
CA GLY A 337 -6.30 -15.23 8.85
C GLY A 337 -4.77 -15.40 8.82
N PRO A 338 -4.24 -16.16 7.84
CA PRO A 338 -2.79 -16.28 7.61
C PRO A 338 -2.10 -14.92 7.42
N ALA A 339 -0.82 -14.83 7.76
CA ALA A 339 0.01 -13.62 7.69
C ALA A 339 -0.62 -12.40 8.38
N TYR A 340 -0.71 -12.45 9.71
CA TYR A 340 -1.32 -11.41 10.54
C TYR A 340 -0.45 -11.07 11.76
N ALA A 341 -0.23 -9.77 12.03
CA ALA A 341 0.60 -9.31 13.15
C ALA A 341 0.02 -8.18 14.00
N LEU A 342 -0.14 -8.44 15.30
CA LEU A 342 -0.39 -7.45 16.36
C LEU A 342 0.88 -7.13 17.15
N GLY A 343 1.47 -5.96 16.89
CA GLY A 343 2.66 -5.47 17.61
C GLY A 343 3.93 -6.33 17.48
N GLY A 344 3.92 -7.33 16.60
CA GLY A 344 4.99 -8.29 16.41
C GLY A 344 5.34 -8.49 14.94
N VAL A 345 5.96 -9.63 14.62
CA VAL A 345 6.38 -9.98 13.26
C VAL A 345 5.74 -11.29 12.80
N ALA A 346 5.02 -11.24 11.68
CA ALA A 346 4.49 -12.41 10.97
C ALA A 346 5.12 -12.52 9.57
N LEU A 347 5.63 -13.69 9.22
CA LEU A 347 6.21 -13.96 7.90
C LEU A 347 5.75 -15.33 7.37
N LEU A 348 4.97 -15.33 6.30
CA LEU A 348 4.62 -16.52 5.54
C LEU A 348 5.47 -16.55 4.27
N VAL A 349 6.19 -17.65 4.04
CA VAL A 349 6.98 -17.90 2.84
C VAL A 349 6.47 -19.19 2.22
N ASP A 350 5.82 -19.08 1.07
CA ASP A 350 5.56 -20.21 0.20
C ASP A 350 6.58 -20.22 -0.93
N ARG A 351 7.03 -21.41 -1.32
CA ARG A 351 8.07 -21.55 -2.35
C ARG A 351 7.52 -21.95 -3.71
N ALA A 352 6.47 -22.77 -3.75
CA ALA A 352 5.98 -23.37 -4.98
C ALA A 352 4.70 -24.17 -4.73
N GLY A 353 3.63 -23.87 -5.44
CA GLY A 353 2.38 -24.63 -5.33
C GLY A 353 1.33 -24.10 -6.27
N GLU A 354 0.15 -24.71 -6.30
CA GLU A 354 -1.07 -24.00 -6.71
C GLU A 354 -1.92 -23.82 -5.44
N ASP A 355 -1.75 -22.69 -4.77
CA ASP A 355 -2.11 -22.49 -3.39
C ASP A 355 -3.41 -21.72 -3.20
N ARG A 356 -4.07 -22.00 -2.06
CA ARG A 356 -5.29 -21.31 -1.66
C ARG A 356 -5.13 -20.57 -0.35
N TYR A 357 -5.27 -19.27 -0.44
CA TYR A 357 -5.16 -18.34 0.67
C TYR A 357 -6.52 -17.77 1.06
N VAL A 358 -7.12 -18.29 2.12
CA VAL A 358 -8.53 -18.00 2.48
C VAL A 358 -8.64 -17.33 3.84
N SER A 359 -9.12 -16.08 3.84
CA SER A 359 -9.41 -15.32 5.05
C SER A 359 -10.88 -14.88 5.11
N LYS A 360 -11.39 -14.58 6.30
CA LYS A 360 -12.56 -13.69 6.40
C LYS A 360 -12.07 -12.26 6.47
N ARG A 361 -11.63 -11.87 7.67
CA ARG A 361 -11.00 -10.57 7.94
C ARG A 361 -9.63 -10.78 8.54
N LEU A 362 -8.76 -9.79 8.39
CA LEU A 362 -7.45 -9.73 9.04
C LEU A 362 -6.56 -10.94 8.66
N GLY A 363 -6.04 -10.93 7.43
CA GLY A 363 -5.13 -11.95 6.89
C GLY A 363 -4.57 -11.54 5.51
N GLN A 364 -3.57 -12.24 4.97
CA GLN A 364 -2.83 -11.97 3.72
C GLN A 364 -2.34 -10.54 3.51
N ALA A 365 -2.19 -9.80 4.60
CA ALA A 365 -0.90 -9.47 5.21
C ALA A 365 -1.20 -8.37 6.24
N ALA A 366 -2.27 -8.54 7.04
CA ALA A 366 -2.90 -7.43 7.75
C ALA A 366 -2.15 -7.08 9.06
N SER A 367 -1.97 -5.80 9.37
CA SER A 367 -1.13 -5.36 10.50
C SER A 367 -1.76 -4.23 11.32
N ALA A 368 -1.63 -4.29 12.65
CA ALA A 368 -1.78 -3.13 13.53
C ALA A 368 -0.52 -3.01 14.40
N LEU A 369 0.26 -1.97 14.10
CA LEU A 369 1.60 -1.64 14.60
C LEU A 369 2.66 -2.76 14.58
N GLY A 370 2.40 -3.88 13.90
CA GLY A 370 3.37 -4.94 13.63
C GLY A 370 3.96 -4.89 12.22
N PHE A 371 4.76 -5.89 11.88
CA PHE A 371 5.18 -6.20 10.51
C PHE A 371 4.56 -7.54 10.09
N ALA A 372 3.82 -7.55 8.99
CA ALA A 372 3.30 -8.77 8.39
C ALA A 372 3.71 -8.85 6.92
N ALA A 373 4.23 -10.01 6.50
CA ALA A 373 4.53 -10.30 5.12
C ALA A 373 4.04 -11.70 4.71
N LEU A 374 3.45 -11.79 3.52
CA LEU A 374 3.31 -13.02 2.75
C LEU A 374 4.23 -12.92 1.54
N VAL A 375 4.99 -13.98 1.29
CA VAL A 375 5.88 -14.12 0.14
C VAL A 375 5.57 -15.45 -0.54
N ASP A 376 4.78 -15.40 -1.60
CA ASP A 376 4.64 -16.50 -2.56
C ASP A 376 5.73 -16.35 -3.62
N LEU A 377 6.35 -17.46 -4.02
CA LEU A 377 7.44 -17.45 -4.99
C LEU A 377 7.06 -18.04 -6.36
N ALA A 378 5.97 -18.79 -6.46
CA ALA A 378 5.50 -19.38 -7.71
C ALA A 378 4.20 -20.15 -7.48
N GLY A 379 3.23 -19.93 -8.36
CA GLY A 379 2.03 -20.75 -8.42
C GLY A 379 1.04 -20.19 -9.42
N ASP A 380 -0.14 -20.79 -9.53
CA ASP A 380 -1.33 -20.11 -10.06
C ASP A 380 -2.31 -20.06 -8.88
N ASP A 381 -2.31 -18.95 -8.14
CA ASP A 381 -2.78 -18.90 -6.76
C ASP A 381 -4.13 -18.20 -6.59
N GLU A 382 -4.87 -18.64 -5.57
CA GLU A 382 -6.17 -18.07 -5.22
C GLU A 382 -6.14 -17.37 -3.85
N TYR A 383 -6.22 -16.03 -3.88
CA TYR A 383 -6.37 -15.20 -2.68
C TYR A 383 -7.83 -14.78 -2.51
N THR A 384 -8.53 -15.33 -1.51
CA THR A 384 -9.95 -15.05 -1.27
C THR A 384 -10.21 -14.56 0.14
N ALA A 385 -10.88 -13.41 0.26
CA ALA A 385 -11.22 -12.85 1.56
C ALA A 385 -12.47 -11.93 1.60
N GLU A 386 -12.88 -11.53 2.81
CA GLU A 386 -13.92 -10.50 3.02
C GLU A 386 -13.28 -9.11 3.03
N ASP A 387 -12.79 -8.57 4.16
CA ASP A 387 -12.22 -7.21 4.21
C ASP A 387 -11.00 -7.08 5.15
N TYR A 388 -10.20 -6.02 4.97
CA TYR A 388 -8.96 -5.75 5.72
C TYR A 388 -7.89 -6.83 5.50
N VAL A 389 -7.53 -7.06 4.24
CA VAL A 389 -6.84 -8.29 3.74
C VAL A 389 -5.98 -7.99 2.50
N GLN A 390 -5.21 -8.95 1.99
CA GLN A 390 -4.43 -8.80 0.73
C GLN A 390 -3.56 -7.53 0.74
N GLY A 391 -2.88 -7.29 1.86
CA GLY A 391 -2.24 -6.04 2.26
C GLY A 391 -3.21 -5.00 2.86
N HIS A 392 -3.29 -4.93 4.19
CA HIS A 392 -3.97 -3.82 4.89
C HIS A 392 -3.37 -3.50 6.27
N SER A 393 -3.02 -2.24 6.52
CA SER A 393 -2.33 -1.79 7.75
C SER A 393 -3.11 -0.71 8.51
N VAL A 394 -2.99 -0.66 9.84
CA VAL A 394 -3.31 0.50 10.69
C VAL A 394 -2.06 0.93 11.47
N ALA A 395 -1.21 1.72 10.83
CA ALA A 395 0.08 2.23 11.30
C ALA A 395 1.29 1.26 11.31
N GLY A 396 1.10 -0.05 11.09
CA GLY A 396 2.18 -1.01 10.90
C GLY A 396 2.62 -1.17 9.44
N VAL A 397 3.26 -2.30 9.11
CA VAL A 397 3.64 -2.68 7.74
C VAL A 397 2.96 -3.99 7.34
N ALA A 398 2.38 -4.00 6.14
CA ALA A 398 1.56 -5.07 5.58
C ALA A 398 1.95 -5.33 4.11
N LEU A 399 2.66 -6.42 3.82
CA LEU A 399 3.18 -6.71 2.47
C LEU A 399 2.70 -8.07 1.96
N LEU A 400 2.08 -8.09 0.79
CA LEU A 400 1.84 -9.31 0.02
C LEU A 400 2.75 -9.26 -1.21
N TYR A 401 3.64 -10.24 -1.32
CA TYR A 401 4.42 -10.50 -2.52
C TYR A 401 3.94 -11.78 -3.16
N ASP A 402 3.45 -11.67 -4.39
CA ASP A 402 3.38 -12.77 -5.34
C ASP A 402 4.47 -12.55 -6.40
N MET A 403 5.15 -13.61 -6.80
CA MET A 403 6.31 -13.52 -7.69
C MET A 403 6.02 -14.03 -9.10
N GLY A 404 4.80 -14.52 -9.31
CA GLY A 404 4.19 -14.71 -10.62
C GLY A 404 3.40 -16.01 -10.72
N GLY A 405 2.49 -16.01 -11.68
CA GLY A 405 1.41 -16.97 -11.82
C GLY A 405 0.35 -16.41 -12.75
N ASP A 406 -0.73 -17.12 -13.03
CA ASP A 406 -1.98 -16.48 -13.45
C ASP A 406 -2.92 -16.43 -12.22
N ASP A 407 -2.87 -15.34 -11.45
CA ASP A 407 -3.38 -15.27 -10.08
C ASP A 407 -4.77 -14.63 -9.97
N THR A 408 -5.47 -14.96 -8.89
CA THR A 408 -6.78 -14.37 -8.58
C THR A 408 -6.84 -13.80 -7.17
N TYR A 409 -7.05 -12.48 -7.10
CA TYR A 409 -7.26 -11.72 -5.88
C TYR A 409 -8.73 -11.30 -5.75
N SER A 410 -9.45 -11.86 -4.78
CA SER A 410 -10.86 -11.54 -4.54
C SER A 410 -11.12 -11.12 -3.09
N ALA A 411 -11.60 -9.89 -2.92
CA ALA A 411 -12.00 -9.33 -1.62
C ALA A 411 -13.27 -8.46 -1.72
N TRP A 412 -13.86 -8.12 -0.58
CA TRP A 412 -14.99 -7.18 -0.50
C TRP A 412 -14.53 -5.72 -0.47
N ALA A 413 -13.60 -5.38 0.43
CA ALA A 413 -13.08 -4.01 0.58
C ALA A 413 -11.81 -3.94 1.44
N TYR A 414 -11.14 -2.78 1.44
CA TYR A 414 -9.91 -2.54 2.22
C TYR A 414 -8.88 -3.64 1.97
N ALA A 415 -8.62 -3.88 0.69
CA ALA A 415 -7.78 -4.96 0.23
C ALA A 415 -6.87 -4.56 -0.94
N GLN A 416 -6.01 -5.48 -1.34
CA GLN A 416 -5.15 -5.34 -2.52
C GLN A 416 -4.23 -4.11 -2.35
N GLY A 417 -3.46 -4.13 -1.27
CA GLY A 417 -2.51 -3.09 -0.91
C GLY A 417 -3.11 -1.85 -0.25
N ALA A 418 -4.39 -1.85 0.11
CA ALA A 418 -5.05 -0.69 0.70
C ALA A 418 -4.69 -0.45 2.18
N GLY A 419 -4.61 0.82 2.61
CA GLY A 419 -4.10 1.18 3.92
C GLY A 419 -4.96 2.17 4.69
N ILE A 420 -4.87 2.11 6.03
CA ILE A 420 -5.46 3.07 6.95
C ILE A 420 -4.37 3.63 7.87
N ALA A 421 -4.38 4.93 8.13
CA ALA A 421 -3.63 5.64 9.19
C ALA A 421 -2.13 5.29 9.38
N TYR A 422 -1.21 6.20 9.02
CA TYR A 422 0.24 6.16 9.35
C TYR A 422 1.04 4.88 9.04
N GLY A 423 0.48 3.90 8.33
CA GLY A 423 1.15 2.64 8.00
C GLY A 423 1.60 2.58 6.55
N LEU A 424 2.28 1.47 6.19
CA LEU A 424 2.55 1.12 4.81
C LEU A 424 1.89 -0.23 4.48
N SER A 425 1.07 -0.25 3.43
CA SER A 425 0.49 -1.48 2.87
C SER A 425 0.85 -1.62 1.40
N ALA A 426 1.17 -2.84 0.96
CA ALA A 426 1.38 -3.10 -0.45
C ALA A 426 0.96 -4.52 -0.86
N LEU A 427 0.42 -4.62 -2.07
CA LEU A 427 0.38 -5.85 -2.86
C LEU A 427 1.36 -5.66 -4.02
N ILE A 428 2.26 -6.63 -4.20
CA ILE A 428 3.25 -6.65 -5.29
C ILE A 428 3.04 -7.98 -6.01
N ASP A 429 2.58 -7.90 -7.25
CA ASP A 429 2.51 -9.03 -8.18
C ASP A 429 3.72 -8.98 -9.13
N GLY A 430 4.28 -10.14 -9.43
CA GLY A 430 5.51 -10.27 -10.20
C GLY A 430 5.32 -10.41 -11.71
N ALA A 431 4.22 -11.05 -12.14
CA ALA A 431 3.90 -11.34 -13.54
C ALA A 431 2.68 -12.26 -13.62
N GLY A 432 1.80 -12.05 -14.60
CA GLY A 432 0.72 -12.98 -14.85
C GLY A 432 -0.27 -12.51 -15.89
N ASN A 433 -1.45 -13.13 -15.92
CA ASN A 433 -2.67 -12.53 -16.45
C ASN A 433 -3.71 -12.57 -15.33
N ASP A 434 -3.67 -11.53 -14.52
CA ASP A 434 -4.17 -11.55 -13.16
C ASP A 434 -5.56 -10.92 -13.06
N ARG A 435 -6.25 -11.31 -11.99
CA ARG A 435 -7.62 -10.88 -11.73
C ARG A 435 -7.76 -10.27 -10.36
N TYR A 436 -8.07 -8.98 -10.34
CA TYR A 436 -8.24 -8.21 -9.12
C TYR A 436 -9.70 -7.79 -8.94
N LEU A 437 -10.37 -8.34 -7.92
CA LEU A 437 -11.78 -8.11 -7.63
C LEU A 437 -11.98 -7.55 -6.21
N ALA A 438 -12.50 -6.32 -6.11
CA ALA A 438 -12.73 -5.61 -4.84
C ALA A 438 -14.02 -4.77 -4.84
N ASP A 439 -15.15 -5.37 -5.24
CA ASP A 439 -16.45 -4.68 -5.31
C ASP A 439 -17.65 -5.56 -4.90
N LEU A 440 -17.50 -6.41 -3.88
CA LEU A 440 -18.44 -7.52 -3.67
C LEU A 440 -19.58 -7.32 -2.65
N HIS A 441 -19.41 -6.48 -1.63
CA HIS A 441 -20.31 -6.53 -0.46
C HIS A 441 -20.85 -5.17 0.00
N TRP A 442 -19.94 -4.27 0.34
CA TRP A 442 -20.26 -3.04 1.03
C TRP A 442 -20.86 -2.00 0.07
N PRO A 443 -22.13 -1.56 0.23
CA PRO A 443 -22.73 -0.61 -0.71
C PRO A 443 -21.97 0.71 -0.78
N ASP A 444 -22.11 1.45 -1.87
CA ASP A 444 -21.55 2.80 -2.01
C ASP A 444 -22.00 3.77 -0.89
N THR A 445 -21.07 4.58 -0.38
CA THR A 445 -21.31 5.54 0.71
C THR A 445 -22.30 6.65 0.34
N TYR A 446 -22.42 6.99 -0.95
CA TYR A 446 -23.30 8.06 -1.41
C TYR A 446 -24.75 7.59 -1.67
N GLY A 447 -24.97 6.27 -1.77
CA GLY A 447 -26.30 5.67 -1.97
C GLY A 447 -27.03 6.10 -3.27
N ASN A 448 -26.36 6.88 -4.13
CA ASN A 448 -26.95 7.46 -5.34
C ASN A 448 -26.17 7.13 -6.62
N SER A 449 -25.16 6.26 -6.53
CA SER A 449 -24.33 5.84 -7.66
C SER A 449 -25.01 4.77 -8.54
N GLY A 450 -26.19 4.27 -8.16
CA GLY A 450 -26.95 3.24 -8.87
C GLY A 450 -27.03 1.93 -8.09
N PRO A 451 -27.80 0.94 -8.58
CA PRO A 451 -27.79 -0.40 -8.01
C PRO A 451 -26.42 -1.07 -8.24
N ASP A 452 -26.07 -2.01 -7.35
CA ASP A 452 -24.88 -2.85 -7.48
C ASP A 452 -23.57 -2.05 -7.59
N VAL A 453 -23.49 -0.92 -6.87
CA VAL A 453 -22.26 -0.13 -6.68
C VAL A 453 -21.79 -0.29 -5.24
N TYR A 454 -20.52 -0.65 -5.08
CA TYR A 454 -19.92 -1.01 -3.81
C TYR A 454 -18.79 -0.07 -3.43
N HIS A 455 -18.40 -0.04 -2.16
CA HIS A 455 -17.45 0.91 -1.61
C HIS A 455 -16.00 0.61 -1.99
N GLY A 456 -15.60 -0.65 -2.18
CA GLY A 456 -14.24 -1.02 -2.61
C GLY A 456 -13.12 -0.63 -1.65
N ALA A 457 -12.70 0.63 -1.63
CA ALA A 457 -11.59 1.10 -0.77
C ALA A 457 -10.32 0.25 -0.94
N SER A 458 -9.96 -0.13 -2.16
CA SER A 458 -8.98 -1.19 -2.44
C SER A 458 -8.00 -0.79 -3.56
N GLN A 459 -7.06 -1.68 -3.90
CA GLN A 459 -6.13 -1.51 -5.04
C GLN A 459 -5.23 -0.27 -4.85
N GLY A 460 -4.38 -0.31 -3.82
CA GLY A 460 -3.46 0.79 -3.51
C GLY A 460 -4.14 2.07 -2.97
N TYR A 461 -5.37 1.95 -2.46
CA TYR A 461 -6.07 3.06 -1.80
C TYR A 461 -5.55 3.30 -0.37
N CYS A 462 -5.38 4.56 0.03
CA CYS A 462 -5.04 4.88 1.43
C CYS A 462 -5.95 5.95 2.03
N THR A 463 -6.30 5.80 3.31
CA THR A 463 -7.08 6.80 4.06
C THR A 463 -6.57 7.11 5.46
N GLY A 464 -6.71 8.37 5.89
CA GLY A 464 -6.59 8.77 7.30
C GLY A 464 -7.91 8.73 8.07
N LEU A 465 -7.83 8.87 9.40
CA LEU A 465 -9.00 8.99 10.28
C LEU A 465 -9.39 10.46 10.38
N ARG A 466 -10.34 10.85 9.52
CA ARG A 466 -10.75 12.25 9.33
C ARG A 466 -11.07 12.95 10.65
N SER A 467 -10.62 14.20 10.74
CA SER A 467 -10.62 15.11 11.90
C SER A 467 -9.51 14.93 12.93
N ASP A 468 -8.77 13.81 12.93
CA ASP A 468 -7.80 13.52 14.00
C ASP A 468 -6.42 13.05 13.50
N ILE A 469 -6.40 12.10 12.55
CA ILE A 469 -5.21 11.32 12.20
C ILE A 469 -5.00 11.26 10.69
N GLY A 470 -3.81 11.61 10.22
CA GLY A 470 -3.43 11.50 8.81
C GLY A 470 -3.41 10.04 8.34
N GLY A 471 -3.47 9.85 7.02
CA GLY A 471 -3.36 8.52 6.40
C GLY A 471 -1.95 7.97 6.40
N GLY A 472 -1.77 6.88 5.65
CA GLY A 472 -0.49 6.22 5.44
C GLY A 472 -0.08 6.22 3.97
N ILE A 473 0.64 5.17 3.60
CA ILE A 473 1.12 4.86 2.26
C ILE A 473 0.49 3.53 1.82
N ALA A 474 -0.11 3.48 0.65
CA ALA A 474 -0.69 2.27 0.07
C ALA A 474 -0.21 2.07 -1.37
N ALA A 475 0.04 0.82 -1.77
CA ALA A 475 0.46 0.49 -3.14
C ALA A 475 -0.16 -0.82 -3.64
N LEU A 476 -0.62 -0.84 -4.88
CA LEU A 476 -0.72 -2.07 -5.69
C LEU A 476 0.29 -1.93 -6.82
N LEU A 477 1.22 -2.86 -6.93
CA LEU A 477 2.21 -2.91 -8.00
C LEU A 477 2.01 -4.22 -8.75
N ASP A 478 1.44 -4.16 -9.94
CA ASP A 478 1.60 -5.21 -10.93
C ASP A 478 2.88 -4.90 -11.71
N LEU A 479 3.83 -5.83 -11.69
CA LEU A 479 5.12 -5.66 -12.35
C LEU A 479 5.19 -6.37 -13.70
N GLY A 480 4.14 -7.13 -14.05
CA GLY A 480 4.03 -7.91 -15.28
C GLY A 480 3.80 -7.05 -16.53
N ASP A 481 3.79 -7.73 -17.68
CA ASP A 481 3.25 -7.20 -18.94
C ASP A 481 1.98 -7.97 -19.37
N GLY A 482 1.19 -8.37 -18.36
CA GLY A 482 0.04 -9.26 -18.41
C GLY A 482 -1.20 -8.62 -19.02
N ALA A 483 -2.15 -9.42 -19.52
CA ALA A 483 -3.46 -8.87 -19.88
C ALA A 483 -4.39 -8.95 -18.66
N ASP A 484 -4.37 -7.91 -17.85
CA ASP A 484 -4.88 -7.92 -16.49
C ASP A 484 -6.29 -7.35 -16.39
N ARG A 485 -7.02 -7.79 -15.35
CA ARG A 485 -8.39 -7.35 -15.10
C ARG A 485 -8.56 -6.79 -13.71
N TYR A 486 -8.71 -5.47 -13.66
CA TYR A 486 -8.94 -4.70 -12.45
C TYR A 486 -10.42 -4.34 -12.30
N GLN A 487 -11.07 -4.83 -11.25
CA GLN A 487 -12.45 -4.50 -10.92
C GLN A 487 -12.57 -4.09 -9.45
N ALA A 488 -12.85 -2.81 -9.20
CA ALA A 488 -13.07 -2.31 -7.84
C ALA A 488 -14.25 -1.35 -7.70
N GLY A 489 -14.70 -1.22 -6.45
CA GLY A 489 -15.79 -0.34 -6.07
C GLY A 489 -15.39 1.13 -6.09
N SER A 490 -16.04 1.93 -5.24
CA SER A 490 -15.65 3.30 -5.01
C SER A 490 -14.26 3.39 -4.34
N PHE A 491 -13.70 4.58 -4.24
CA PHE A 491 -12.46 4.85 -3.49
C PHE A 491 -11.30 3.85 -3.75
N SER A 492 -10.97 3.55 -4.99
CA SER A 492 -9.99 2.50 -5.32
C SER A 492 -8.91 2.96 -6.32
N GLN A 493 -8.03 2.03 -6.73
CA GLN A 493 -6.99 2.14 -7.78
C GLN A 493 -6.09 3.37 -7.63
N GLY A 494 -5.18 3.31 -6.65
CA GLY A 494 -4.18 4.36 -6.43
C GLY A 494 -4.78 5.65 -5.87
N GLY A 495 -5.80 5.53 -5.04
CA GLY A 495 -6.52 6.68 -4.45
C GLY A 495 -5.95 7.14 -3.11
N GLY A 496 -5.96 8.45 -2.87
CA GLY A 496 -5.62 9.06 -1.59
C GLY A 496 -6.78 9.84 -0.97
N TYR A 497 -7.10 9.55 0.29
CA TYR A 497 -8.08 10.26 1.10
C TYR A 497 -7.48 10.71 2.44
N TYR A 498 -7.58 12.00 2.79
CA TYR A 498 -7.19 12.52 4.11
C TYR A 498 -5.72 12.31 4.50
N TYR A 499 -4.84 13.16 3.97
CA TYR A 499 -3.41 13.16 4.25
C TYR A 499 -2.75 11.79 4.07
N SER A 500 -3.07 11.13 2.96
CA SER A 500 -2.52 9.83 2.58
C SER A 500 -1.86 9.88 1.21
N PHE A 501 -1.09 8.84 0.89
CA PHE A 501 -0.55 8.60 -0.45
C PHE A 501 -0.99 7.20 -0.93
N GLY A 502 -1.69 7.14 -2.06
CA GLY A 502 -2.05 5.90 -2.74
C GLY A 502 -1.36 5.79 -4.09
N LEU A 503 -0.87 4.59 -4.42
CA LEU A 503 -0.25 4.24 -5.68
C LEU A 503 -0.89 2.99 -6.25
N MET A 504 -1.23 3.01 -7.53
CA MET A 504 -1.43 1.81 -8.33
C MET A 504 -0.52 1.91 -9.55
N PHE A 505 0.30 0.89 -9.75
CA PHE A 505 1.21 0.75 -10.87
C PHE A 505 0.91 -0.54 -11.62
N ASP A 506 0.88 -0.45 -12.94
CA ASP A 506 0.83 -1.56 -13.87
C ASP A 506 2.07 -1.54 -14.77
N GLY A 507 2.70 -2.70 -14.99
CA GLY A 507 3.92 -2.86 -15.78
C GLY A 507 3.69 -2.89 -17.29
N GLY A 508 2.44 -3.05 -17.71
CA GLY A 508 1.87 -2.89 -19.03
C GLY A 508 1.03 -4.11 -19.44
N GLY A 509 0.52 -4.08 -20.67
CA GLY A 509 -0.32 -5.14 -21.23
C GLY A 509 -1.64 -4.59 -21.73
N ASP A 510 -2.56 -5.43 -22.22
CA ASP A 510 -3.84 -4.93 -22.74
C ASP A 510 -4.94 -5.08 -21.67
N ASP A 511 -5.13 -4.08 -20.81
CA ASP A 511 -5.87 -4.22 -19.56
C ASP A 511 -7.33 -3.75 -19.58
N GLU A 512 -8.12 -4.40 -18.73
CA GLU A 512 -9.48 -3.97 -18.38
C GLU A 512 -9.53 -3.30 -17.00
N ASN A 513 -9.70 -1.98 -16.99
CA ASN A 513 -9.75 -1.16 -15.79
C ASN A 513 -11.16 -0.70 -15.46
N PHE A 514 -11.84 -1.40 -14.55
CA PHE A 514 -13.20 -1.11 -14.11
C PHE A 514 -13.27 -0.52 -12.70
N GLY A 515 -13.91 0.65 -12.60
CA GLY A 515 -14.17 1.34 -11.33
C GLY A 515 -15.59 1.93 -11.22
N SER A 516 -15.96 2.33 -10.00
CA SER A 516 -17.29 2.88 -9.73
C SER A 516 -17.33 4.40 -9.57
N ARG A 517 -16.77 4.94 -8.48
CA ARG A 517 -16.74 6.38 -8.15
C ARG A 517 -15.51 6.65 -7.30
N TYR A 518 -14.70 7.67 -7.60
CA TYR A 518 -13.37 7.84 -7.00
C TYR A 518 -12.54 6.59 -7.22
N ALA A 519 -12.28 6.20 -8.46
CA ALA A 519 -11.77 4.86 -8.69
C ALA A 519 -10.39 4.78 -9.29
N GLN A 520 -9.78 5.85 -9.84
CA GLN A 520 -8.48 5.77 -10.53
C GLN A 520 -7.63 7.02 -10.28
N GLY A 521 -6.53 6.89 -9.55
CA GLY A 521 -5.51 7.94 -9.41
C GLY A 521 -6.04 9.25 -8.83
N PHE A 522 -6.93 9.17 -7.84
CA PHE A 522 -7.60 10.35 -7.29
C PHE A 522 -6.96 10.84 -5.99
N GLY A 523 -6.96 12.16 -5.79
CA GLY A 523 -6.63 12.77 -4.51
C GLY A 523 -7.80 13.56 -3.95
N VAL A 524 -8.23 13.25 -2.72
CA VAL A 524 -9.31 13.98 -2.05
C VAL A 524 -9.05 14.30 -0.59
N HIS A 525 -9.57 15.44 -0.12
CA HIS A 525 -9.40 15.90 1.26
C HIS A 525 -7.92 15.90 1.67
N GLN A 526 -7.07 16.64 0.96
CA GLN A 526 -5.63 16.63 1.18
C GLN A 526 -4.99 15.22 1.05
N GLY A 527 -5.56 14.33 0.24
CA GLY A 527 -4.96 13.05 -0.16
C GLY A 527 -4.23 13.15 -1.50
N ILE A 528 -3.26 12.26 -1.72
CA ILE A 528 -2.51 12.14 -2.96
C ILE A 528 -2.77 10.76 -3.56
N GLY A 529 -3.20 10.71 -4.82
CA GLY A 529 -3.36 9.46 -5.56
C GLY A 529 -2.64 9.46 -6.89
N VAL A 530 -2.06 8.33 -7.25
CA VAL A 530 -1.37 8.08 -8.51
C VAL A 530 -1.82 6.74 -9.08
N ARG A 531 -2.40 6.75 -10.28
CA ARG A 531 -2.51 5.58 -11.15
C ARG A 531 -1.47 5.73 -12.26
N TRP A 532 -0.63 4.73 -12.44
CA TRP A 532 0.42 4.70 -13.46
C TRP A 532 0.34 3.39 -14.22
N ASP A 533 0.13 3.49 -15.52
CA ASP A 533 0.21 2.42 -16.48
C ASP A 533 1.40 2.61 -17.41
N ALA A 534 2.20 1.55 -17.61
CA ALA A 534 3.50 1.66 -18.26
C ALA A 534 3.48 1.41 -19.78
N ALA A 535 2.43 0.75 -20.31
CA ALA A 535 2.20 0.53 -21.74
C ALA A 535 0.96 -0.35 -21.94
N GLY A 536 0.24 -0.23 -23.06
CA GLY A 536 -0.87 -1.15 -23.30
C GLY A 536 -1.88 -0.61 -24.28
N ASP A 537 -2.81 -1.42 -24.79
CA ASP A 537 -4.03 -0.87 -25.40
C ASP A 537 -5.18 -0.98 -24.37
N ASP A 538 -5.28 -0.01 -23.46
CA ASP A 538 -6.03 -0.16 -22.22
C ASP A 538 -7.46 0.39 -22.27
N THR A 539 -8.35 -0.20 -21.46
CA THR A 539 -9.73 0.28 -21.31
C THR A 539 -10.05 0.71 -19.88
N TYR A 540 -10.24 2.01 -19.70
CA TYR A 540 -10.69 2.63 -18.45
C TYR A 540 -12.20 2.86 -18.44
N THR A 541 -12.94 2.14 -17.60
CA THR A 541 -14.41 2.22 -17.49
C THR A 541 -14.87 2.63 -16.10
N CYS A 542 -15.77 3.62 -16.04
CA CYS A 542 -16.43 4.09 -14.82
C CYS A 542 -17.95 3.98 -14.90
N ARG A 543 -18.62 3.51 -13.84
CA ARG A 543 -20.09 3.54 -13.75
C ARG A 543 -20.69 4.91 -13.39
N SER A 544 -19.95 5.75 -12.68
CA SER A 544 -20.45 7.02 -12.10
C SER A 544 -19.59 8.22 -12.53
N VAL A 545 -19.38 9.19 -11.63
CA VAL A 545 -18.56 10.41 -11.82
C VAL A 545 -17.31 10.36 -10.95
N ALA A 546 -16.44 11.36 -11.09
CA ALA A 546 -15.34 11.64 -10.16
C ALA A 546 -14.32 10.49 -10.16
N HIS A 547 -13.67 10.21 -11.31
CA HIS A 547 -13.08 8.89 -11.54
C HIS A 547 -11.57 8.87 -11.78
N THR A 548 -11.13 9.20 -13.00
CA THR A 548 -9.77 8.92 -13.48
C THR A 548 -8.88 10.16 -13.40
N GLY A 549 -7.74 10.05 -12.74
CA GLY A 549 -6.74 11.12 -12.63
C GLY A 549 -7.36 12.44 -12.16
N MET A 550 -8.20 12.39 -11.12
CA MET A 550 -9.04 13.51 -10.70
C MET A 550 -8.64 14.05 -9.32
N SER A 551 -9.10 15.26 -8.96
CA SER A 551 -8.91 15.79 -7.62
C SER A 551 -10.11 16.57 -7.06
N TRP A 552 -10.28 16.51 -5.74
CA TRP A 552 -11.31 17.24 -5.00
C TRP A 552 -10.80 17.71 -3.62
N ASP A 553 -11.17 18.91 -3.19
CA ASP A 553 -10.95 19.43 -1.83
C ASP A 553 -9.46 19.36 -1.42
N GLU A 554 -8.66 20.19 -2.09
CA GLU A 554 -7.21 20.32 -1.84
C GLU A 554 -6.40 19.02 -2.03
N GLY A 555 -6.96 18.02 -2.70
CA GLY A 555 -6.25 16.79 -3.04
C GLY A 555 -5.34 16.92 -4.26
N VAL A 556 -4.52 15.90 -4.50
CA VAL A 556 -3.65 15.79 -5.68
C VAL A 556 -3.86 14.45 -6.38
N GLY A 557 -4.32 14.46 -7.62
CA GLY A 557 -4.59 13.25 -8.39
C GLY A 557 -3.77 13.18 -9.68
N TYR A 558 -3.28 11.98 -9.98
CA TYR A 558 -2.49 11.68 -11.17
C TYR A 558 -3.01 10.44 -11.88
N LEU A 559 -3.16 10.55 -13.21
CA LEU A 559 -3.14 9.42 -14.13
C LEU A 559 -1.92 9.58 -15.04
N LEU A 560 -1.12 8.54 -15.15
CA LEU A 560 0.07 8.47 -16.00
C LEU A 560 -0.09 7.24 -16.90
N GLU A 561 -0.36 7.46 -18.19
CA GLU A 561 -0.31 6.42 -19.22
C GLU A 561 0.95 6.66 -20.06
N ASP A 562 1.84 5.67 -20.12
CA ASP A 562 3.11 5.78 -20.84
C ASP A 562 3.02 5.40 -22.34
N GLY A 563 1.86 4.90 -22.79
CA GLY A 563 1.43 4.86 -24.20
C GLY A 563 0.57 3.67 -24.60
N GLY A 564 -0.11 3.78 -25.74
CA GLY A 564 -1.19 2.84 -26.06
C GLY A 564 -2.22 3.41 -27.01
N ASP A 565 -3.07 2.59 -27.65
CA ASP A 565 -4.32 3.08 -28.24
C ASP A 565 -5.47 2.96 -27.20
N ASP A 566 -5.55 3.92 -26.28
CA ASP A 566 -6.33 3.78 -25.04
C ASP A 566 -7.79 4.24 -25.13
N ILE A 567 -8.65 3.66 -24.29
CA ILE A 567 -10.08 3.98 -24.26
C ILE A 567 -10.56 4.38 -22.86
N TYR A 568 -10.88 5.66 -22.70
CA TYR A 568 -11.45 6.23 -21.48
C TYR A 568 -12.97 6.40 -21.57
N ARG A 569 -13.74 5.47 -21.00
CA ARG A 569 -15.21 5.52 -20.86
C ARG A 569 -15.61 5.91 -19.46
N THR A 570 -15.59 7.21 -19.18
CA THR A 570 -15.71 7.74 -17.82
C THR A 570 -16.79 8.81 -17.67
N GLY A 571 -17.27 9.02 -16.44
CA GLY A 571 -18.20 10.11 -16.15
C GLY A 571 -17.54 11.49 -16.14
N GLY A 572 -18.18 12.45 -15.46
CA GLY A 572 -17.59 13.78 -15.28
C GLY A 572 -16.50 13.80 -14.20
N LEU A 573 -15.69 14.85 -14.16
CA LEU A 573 -14.54 14.99 -13.27
C LEU A 573 -13.55 13.82 -13.44
N SER A 574 -13.02 13.68 -14.66
CA SER A 574 -12.11 12.61 -15.09
C SER A 574 -11.05 13.13 -16.08
N CYS A 575 -10.01 12.32 -16.34
CA CYS A 575 -8.89 12.64 -17.21
C CYS A 575 -8.32 14.04 -16.89
N GLY A 576 -7.84 14.23 -15.66
CA GLY A 576 -7.29 15.51 -15.21
C GLY A 576 -8.36 16.51 -14.74
N GLY A 577 -9.52 16.02 -14.28
CA GLY A 577 -10.60 16.85 -13.77
C GLY A 577 -10.40 17.26 -12.31
N ALA A 578 -10.54 18.55 -11.98
CA ALA A 578 -10.33 19.03 -10.61
C ALA A 578 -11.44 19.96 -10.09
N ALA A 579 -11.71 19.93 -8.78
CA ALA A 579 -12.64 20.85 -8.12
C ALA A 579 -12.21 21.14 -6.67
N GLN A 580 -12.79 22.18 -6.06
CA GLN A 580 -12.54 22.57 -4.67
C GLN A 580 -11.04 22.73 -4.38
N THR A 581 -10.35 23.51 -5.22
CA THR A 581 -8.89 23.76 -5.14
C THR A 581 -8.01 22.52 -5.32
N GLY A 582 -8.57 21.44 -5.82
CA GLY A 582 -7.80 20.25 -6.18
C GLY A 582 -6.81 20.49 -7.31
N VAL A 583 -5.73 19.69 -7.35
CA VAL A 583 -4.79 19.60 -8.47
C VAL A 583 -4.91 18.22 -9.13
N ALA A 584 -5.28 18.16 -10.40
CA ALA A 584 -5.41 16.92 -11.15
C ALA A 584 -4.58 16.98 -12.43
N VAL A 585 -3.80 15.95 -12.69
CA VAL A 585 -2.96 15.84 -13.89
C VAL A 585 -3.17 14.47 -14.53
N CYS A 586 -3.58 14.48 -15.79
CA CYS A 586 -3.61 13.30 -16.64
C CYS A 586 -2.56 13.48 -17.72
N ILE A 587 -1.69 12.48 -17.85
CA ILE A 587 -0.68 12.41 -18.89
C ILE A 587 -0.95 11.14 -19.66
N ASP A 588 -1.07 11.30 -20.97
CA ASP A 588 -1.24 10.23 -21.94
C ASP A 588 -0.14 10.38 -23.01
N MET A 589 0.58 9.30 -23.29
CA MET A 589 1.85 9.31 -23.99
C MET A 589 1.85 8.40 -25.21
N ASP A 590 1.52 8.94 -26.36
CA ASP A 590 1.53 8.29 -27.67
C ASP A 590 0.43 7.25 -27.87
N GLY A 591 -0.45 7.52 -28.82
CA GLY A 591 -1.62 6.69 -29.02
C GLY A 591 -2.57 7.23 -30.06
N ALA A 592 -3.62 6.48 -30.37
CA ALA A 592 -4.81 6.99 -31.03
C ALA A 592 -6.01 6.82 -30.10
N ASP A 593 -6.11 7.73 -29.13
CA ASP A 593 -6.91 7.49 -27.92
C ASP A 593 -8.38 7.90 -28.07
N THR A 594 -9.24 7.31 -27.25
CA THR A 594 -10.66 7.63 -27.19
C THR A 594 -11.06 8.14 -25.82
N TYR A 595 -11.33 9.44 -25.74
CA TYR A 595 -11.81 10.12 -24.53
C TYR A 595 -13.34 10.28 -24.54
N ALA A 596 -14.03 9.23 -24.11
CA ALA A 596 -15.47 9.18 -23.91
C ALA A 596 -15.86 9.62 -22.48
N THR A 597 -15.67 10.92 -22.18
CA THR A 597 -15.84 11.49 -20.82
C THR A 597 -17.10 12.33 -20.62
N GLY A 598 -17.43 12.65 -19.35
CA GLY A 598 -18.48 13.59 -18.95
C GLY A 598 -18.01 15.04 -18.77
N GLY A 599 -18.78 15.83 -17.99
CA GLY A 599 -18.45 17.25 -17.71
C GLY A 599 -17.21 17.43 -16.83
N GLN A 600 -16.58 18.62 -16.84
CA GLN A 600 -15.37 18.92 -16.04
C GLN A 600 -14.26 17.87 -16.18
N SER A 601 -14.03 17.40 -17.41
CA SER A 601 -13.05 16.36 -17.72
C SER A 601 -12.06 16.85 -18.77
N GLN A 602 -11.01 16.07 -19.06
CA GLN A 602 -9.99 16.41 -20.07
C GLN A 602 -9.31 17.75 -19.75
N GLY A 603 -8.76 17.83 -18.53
CA GLY A 603 -8.16 19.03 -17.95
C GLY A 603 -9.16 20.12 -17.54
N GLY A 604 -10.42 19.75 -17.30
CA GLY A 604 -11.50 20.68 -16.92
C GLY A 604 -11.61 20.91 -15.42
N THR A 605 -12.23 22.02 -14.99
CA THR A 605 -12.40 22.32 -13.56
C THR A 605 -13.84 22.64 -13.13
N GLY A 606 -14.13 22.32 -11.86
CA GLY A 606 -15.43 22.54 -11.21
C GLY A 606 -15.45 23.74 -10.24
N GLY A 607 -16.48 23.77 -9.39
CA GLY A 607 -16.64 24.80 -8.36
C GLY A 607 -15.53 24.80 -7.31
N PHE A 608 -15.39 25.92 -6.60
CA PHE A 608 -14.36 26.16 -5.60
C PHE A 608 -14.88 26.80 -4.30
N GLU A 609 -16.15 26.56 -4.00
CA GLU A 609 -16.87 27.16 -2.87
C GLU A 609 -16.29 26.79 -1.50
N TYR A 610 -15.45 25.76 -1.40
CA TYR A 610 -14.88 25.33 -0.12
C TYR A 610 -13.76 26.25 0.36
N HIS A 611 -13.00 26.85 -0.57
CA HIS A 611 -11.74 27.55 -0.27
C HIS A 611 -11.57 28.90 -0.97
N ASP A 612 -12.50 29.30 -1.84
CA ASP A 612 -12.43 30.54 -2.63
C ASP A 612 -11.13 30.65 -3.46
N LYS A 613 -10.65 29.52 -4.00
CA LYS A 613 -9.46 29.42 -4.87
C LYS A 613 -9.75 28.45 -6.02
N PRO A 614 -9.36 28.76 -7.26
CA PRO A 614 -9.61 27.85 -8.38
C PRO A 614 -8.91 26.51 -8.17
N ALA A 615 -9.39 25.48 -8.88
CA ALA A 615 -8.67 24.22 -9.01
C ALA A 615 -7.62 24.32 -10.13
N LEU A 616 -6.83 23.25 -10.32
CA LEU A 616 -5.95 23.07 -11.47
C LEU A 616 -6.27 21.72 -12.12
N GLY A 617 -6.79 21.74 -13.33
CA GLY A 617 -7.04 20.54 -14.14
C GLY A 617 -6.11 20.51 -15.35
N VAL A 618 -5.43 19.40 -15.58
CA VAL A 618 -4.47 19.25 -16.67
C VAL A 618 -4.70 17.94 -17.42
N LEU A 619 -4.85 18.01 -18.74
CA LEU A 619 -4.64 16.87 -19.65
C LEU A 619 -3.49 17.22 -20.60
N LEU A 620 -2.44 16.40 -20.55
CA LEU A 620 -1.35 16.39 -21.51
C LEU A 620 -1.46 15.11 -22.33
N ASP A 621 -1.79 15.27 -23.60
CA ASP A 621 -1.91 14.20 -24.57
C ASP A 621 -0.78 14.40 -25.60
N LEU A 622 0.18 13.48 -25.57
CA LEU A 622 1.41 13.54 -26.35
C LEU A 622 1.43 12.43 -27.39
N GLY A 623 2.18 12.62 -28.47
CA GLY A 623 2.15 11.63 -29.55
C GLY A 623 0.80 11.66 -30.26
N GLY A 624 0.44 10.58 -30.96
CA GLY A 624 -0.84 10.50 -31.66
C GLY A 624 -1.10 11.55 -32.76
N ASP A 625 -2.14 11.33 -33.57
CA ASP A 625 -2.78 12.40 -34.37
C ASP A 625 -4.20 12.08 -34.82
N LYS A 626 -4.93 11.24 -34.07
CA LYS A 626 -6.24 10.71 -34.46
C LYS A 626 -7.19 10.42 -33.29
N ASP A 627 -7.15 11.24 -32.26
CA ASP A 627 -7.80 10.89 -31.00
C ASP A 627 -9.26 11.36 -31.02
N GLU A 628 -10.15 10.52 -30.53
CA GLU A 628 -11.58 10.78 -30.49
C GLU A 628 -11.98 11.38 -29.14
N ARG A 629 -12.71 12.50 -29.15
CA ARG A 629 -13.06 13.22 -27.91
C ARG A 629 -14.53 13.61 -27.87
N THR A 630 -15.20 13.34 -26.74
CA THR A 630 -16.59 13.81 -26.51
C THR A 630 -16.66 15.33 -26.37
N MET A 631 -15.63 15.95 -25.82
CA MET A 631 -15.54 17.39 -25.61
C MET A 631 -15.25 18.11 -26.93
N LYS A 632 -16.26 18.77 -27.50
CA LYS A 632 -16.21 19.41 -28.84
C LYS A 632 -15.17 20.51 -29.01
N ASP A 633 -14.59 20.95 -27.91
CA ASP A 633 -13.66 22.08 -27.86
C ASP A 633 -12.22 21.63 -27.51
N ARG A 634 -11.98 20.32 -27.62
CA ARG A 634 -10.70 19.62 -27.60
C ARG A 634 -10.48 19.00 -28.99
N SER A 635 -9.26 19.12 -29.51
CA SER A 635 -8.92 18.60 -30.85
C SER A 635 -7.42 18.45 -31.01
N ASP A 636 -7.00 17.63 -31.97
CA ASP A 636 -5.60 17.35 -32.24
C ASP A 636 -4.77 18.60 -32.53
N ALA A 637 -3.53 18.56 -32.06
CA ALA A 637 -2.53 19.61 -32.16
C ALA A 637 -3.04 20.98 -31.67
N THR A 638 -3.69 21.00 -30.51
CA THR A 638 -4.16 22.25 -29.90
C THR A 638 -3.72 22.41 -28.45
N LEU A 639 -3.50 23.68 -28.09
CA LEU A 639 -3.38 24.12 -26.70
C LEU A 639 -4.62 24.94 -26.37
N ARG A 640 -5.24 24.61 -25.23
CA ARG A 640 -6.30 25.41 -24.63
C ARG A 640 -5.97 25.67 -23.16
N VAL A 641 -6.19 26.91 -22.76
CA VAL A 641 -6.17 27.32 -21.36
C VAL A 641 -7.41 28.15 -21.04
N SER A 642 -8.14 27.82 -19.97
CA SER A 642 -9.37 28.53 -19.54
C SER A 642 -9.28 29.06 -18.10
N PRO A 643 -10.22 29.94 -17.69
CA PRO A 643 -10.43 30.29 -16.27
C PRO A 643 -10.68 29.04 -15.41
N GLY A 644 -10.23 29.06 -14.15
CA GLY A 644 -10.16 27.85 -13.32
C GLY A 644 -8.90 27.01 -13.57
N VAL A 645 -7.91 27.57 -14.27
CA VAL A 645 -6.64 26.94 -14.67
C VAL A 645 -6.86 25.55 -15.29
N GLU A 646 -7.70 25.53 -16.30
CA GLU A 646 -7.89 24.36 -17.15
C GLU A 646 -6.80 24.32 -18.20
N VAL A 647 -6.01 23.26 -18.27
CA VAL A 647 -4.95 23.08 -19.25
C VAL A 647 -5.24 21.83 -20.06
N PHE A 648 -5.43 22.01 -21.36
CA PHE A 648 -5.46 20.91 -22.32
C PHE A 648 -4.39 21.15 -23.37
N LEU A 649 -3.49 20.20 -23.54
CA LEU A 649 -2.50 20.20 -24.59
C LEU A 649 -2.52 18.85 -25.28
N ASP A 650 -2.85 18.88 -26.57
CA ASP A 650 -2.55 17.80 -27.50
C ASP A 650 -1.35 18.20 -28.35
N THR A 651 -0.39 17.28 -28.51
CA THR A 651 0.72 17.48 -29.44
C THR A 651 1.33 16.19 -29.96
N LYS A 652 1.68 16.16 -31.25
CA LYS A 652 2.45 15.07 -31.90
C LYS A 652 3.87 14.84 -31.34
N ALA A 653 4.24 15.55 -30.29
CA ALA A 653 5.56 15.52 -29.70
C ALA A 653 5.68 14.31 -28.76
N LYS A 654 6.56 13.36 -29.07
CA LYS A 654 6.72 12.08 -28.34
C LYS A 654 7.37 12.19 -26.93
N ASN A 655 7.54 13.39 -26.40
CA ASN A 655 8.07 13.63 -25.04
C ASN A 655 7.95 15.10 -24.64
N PHE A 656 7.92 15.37 -23.33
CA PHE A 656 7.78 16.72 -22.76
C PHE A 656 8.82 17.73 -23.28
N ARG A 657 10.09 17.33 -23.46
CA ARG A 657 11.13 18.23 -23.99
C ARG A 657 10.84 18.68 -25.41
N SER A 658 10.33 17.77 -26.25
CA SER A 658 9.93 18.09 -27.61
C SER A 658 8.61 18.88 -27.63
N ALA A 659 7.68 18.58 -26.72
CA ALA A 659 6.43 19.32 -26.53
C ALA A 659 6.70 20.79 -26.14
N LEU A 660 7.68 21.07 -25.27
CA LEU A 660 8.13 22.44 -24.94
C LEU A 660 8.58 23.25 -26.18
N ARG A 661 8.90 22.56 -27.28
CA ARG A 661 9.32 23.17 -28.55
C ARG A 661 8.24 23.10 -29.63
N SER A 662 7.06 22.60 -29.30
CA SER A 662 5.96 22.40 -30.22
C SER A 662 5.39 23.72 -30.74
N LYS A 663 4.64 23.66 -31.85
CA LYS A 663 4.06 24.88 -32.46
C LYS A 663 2.91 25.41 -31.58
N GLU A 664 2.22 24.49 -30.93
CA GLU A 664 1.09 24.67 -30.03
C GLU A 664 1.50 25.52 -28.84
N LEU A 665 2.76 25.41 -28.37
CA LEU A 665 3.33 26.31 -27.36
C LEU A 665 4.07 27.51 -27.96
N ARG A 666 4.76 27.37 -29.09
CA ARG A 666 5.58 28.49 -29.61
C ARG A 666 4.82 29.63 -30.28
N GLY A 667 3.66 29.38 -30.93
CA GLY A 667 2.80 30.40 -31.56
C GLY A 667 3.51 31.41 -32.47
N SER A 668 3.34 31.28 -33.80
CA SER A 668 3.97 32.12 -34.82
C SER A 668 4.01 33.61 -34.47
N HIS A 669 5.22 34.20 -34.39
CA HIS A 669 5.40 35.61 -34.68
C HIS A 669 4.76 35.88 -36.05
N ARG A 670 3.58 36.50 -36.07
CA ARG A 670 3.08 37.19 -37.25
C ARG A 670 3.16 38.68 -37.01
#